data_AF-A0A919W1L7-F1
#
_entry.id   AF-A0A919W1L7-F1
#
_cell.length_a   1.000
_cell.length_b   1.000
_cell.length_c   1.000
_cell.angle_alpha   90.00
_cell.angle_beta   90.00
_cell.angle_gamma   90.00
#
_symmetry.space_group_name_H-M   'P 1'
#
loop_
_entity.id
_entity.type
_entity.pdbx_description
1 polymer ?
#
loop_
_entity_poly.entity_id
_entity_poly.type
_entity_poly.pdbx_seq_one_letter_code
_entity_poly.pdbx_strand_id
1 'polypeptide(L)'
;MKALFAIARDRRVWVPYLLIVLTVAASLAGLTLRPATGVSGKTADYVIVAGAAGLRWDDLDPQRTPTLWHEATAGAVGWLSVRSAHATTCPDDGWLTLGAGNFSVWSTRNVAGQCTAMAPTVEQPDKIGANLPQLPGVVRTNDTQPYGAVPGALAESQRCTYAVGTGAAVAAARPYGRVDRYSPTLPDDLAGVFDLCQLNIVDLGTVTGSGAARQAQVAQADALLARVLAARPRNSLMVIAGVSDTDTTARLHVAIAEGPGWQGGWLTSAGTGRDGYVQLVDLAPTILTALGRAGPDGLFGGRTASVVDGRAASPAASMLGSHDANQRAVAQSGVTGRFYLGLAALQVALFILVVPLMMRARRHAGPTGPASPSRLLVRITEVLLIASGLTIPAALLADAVPWWRSGHPTLVFAALTFAFVAAGTAAIRFSPRYGRTLWPLGTVAAVAVVVVGVDLMTGAQLQLNGVAGYSAIEGSRYAGLGSVGLGVFVAGALVVAGCVAQLVRRPWRPVVVVLAGGFAVIMVGSPYLGADPVGAVAVTGGVCVAAAISTGGWLTFPRFAWATVAGLAVTIGFAALDLQRAVPERGSLGKFLGELLDGTAGPAMERAAASSGHALDSALTILALAGAMMLAFSQFSAWGGLNRVFGLHPALRAALGGTTVAVLGAGVLQGAGFAVAGAAAAVAVPLLVLTTLRVLEHAADRTRPEGETDGPGGPGLIRRVPDKTDVSAT
;
A
#
# COMPACT_ATOMS: atom_id res chain seq x y z
N MET A 1 0.28 -30.75 52.37
CA MET A 1 0.30 -29.31 51.98
C MET A 1 1.29 -28.94 50.87
N LYS A 2 2.48 -29.55 50.74
CA LYS A 2 3.42 -29.27 49.63
C LYS A 2 2.99 -29.80 48.24
N ALA A 3 2.14 -30.83 48.18
CA ALA A 3 1.60 -31.37 46.92
C ALA A 3 0.46 -30.53 46.31
N LEU A 4 -0.30 -29.79 47.13
CA LEU A 4 -1.38 -28.90 46.67
C LEU A 4 -0.85 -27.60 46.04
N PHE A 5 0.39 -27.19 46.39
CA PHE A 5 1.05 -26.05 45.74
C PHE A 5 1.69 -26.40 44.39
N ALA A 6 1.92 -27.68 44.09
CA ALA A 6 2.45 -28.13 42.81
C ALA A 6 1.38 -28.11 41.70
N ILE A 7 0.11 -28.38 42.04
CA ILE A 7 -1.00 -28.43 41.07
C ILE A 7 -1.44 -27.01 40.63
N ALA A 8 -1.20 -25.98 41.44
CA ALA A 8 -1.47 -24.59 41.07
C ALA A 8 -0.49 -24.01 40.04
N ARG A 9 0.67 -24.66 39.83
CA ARG A 9 1.70 -24.23 38.86
C ARG A 9 1.36 -24.65 37.42
N ASP A 10 0.47 -25.62 37.25
CA ASP A 10 0.14 -26.24 35.96
C ASP A 10 -1.09 -25.62 35.25
N ARG A 11 -1.94 -24.90 35.99
CA ARG A 11 -3.13 -24.22 35.42
C ARG A 11 -2.81 -23.09 34.43
N ARG A 12 -1.54 -22.68 34.28
CA ARG A 12 -1.12 -21.56 33.42
C ARG A 12 -0.57 -21.99 32.05
N VAL A 13 -0.43 -23.28 31.80
CA VAL A 13 0.02 -23.80 30.49
C VAL A 13 -1.02 -23.54 29.40
N TRP A 14 -2.31 -23.52 29.75
CA TRP A 14 -3.45 -23.30 28.83
C TRP A 14 -3.64 -21.85 28.38
N VAL A 15 -3.14 -20.87 29.13
CA VAL A 15 -3.32 -19.44 28.86
C VAL A 15 -2.81 -19.03 27.46
N PRO A 16 -1.58 -19.38 27.03
CA PRO A 16 -1.14 -19.08 25.67
C PRO A 16 -2.01 -19.73 24.59
N TYR A 17 -2.55 -20.93 24.82
CA TYR A 17 -3.44 -21.61 23.88
C TYR A 17 -4.81 -20.94 23.78
N LEU A 18 -5.40 -20.57 24.92
CA LEU A 18 -6.65 -19.81 24.97
C LEU A 18 -6.50 -18.47 24.26
N LEU A 19 -5.36 -17.79 24.43
CA LEU A 19 -5.09 -16.52 23.78
C LEU A 19 -4.92 -16.65 22.26
N ILE A 20 -4.29 -17.72 21.80
CA ILE A 20 -4.24 -18.05 20.36
C ILE A 20 -5.66 -18.21 19.82
N VAL A 21 -6.50 -19.01 20.48
CA VAL A 21 -7.90 -19.23 20.07
C VAL A 21 -8.69 -17.91 20.06
N LEU A 22 -8.51 -17.06 21.08
CA LEU A 22 -9.17 -15.75 21.15
C LEU A 22 -8.69 -14.81 20.03
N THR A 23 -7.41 -14.86 19.66
CA THR A 23 -6.88 -14.08 18.53
C THR A 23 -7.53 -14.52 17.23
N VAL A 24 -7.59 -15.84 16.99
CA VAL A 24 -8.26 -16.42 15.82
C VAL A 24 -9.75 -16.06 15.79
N ALA A 25 -10.43 -16.15 16.93
CA ALA A 25 -11.86 -15.81 17.04
C ALA A 25 -12.13 -14.32 16.78
N ALA A 26 -11.29 -13.42 17.31
CA ALA A 26 -11.41 -11.99 17.06
C ALA A 26 -11.16 -11.63 15.59
N SER A 27 -10.18 -12.27 14.94
CA SER A 27 -9.94 -12.15 13.50
C SER A 27 -11.16 -12.59 12.67
N LEU A 28 -11.82 -13.69 13.07
CA LEU A 28 -13.02 -14.19 12.39
C LEU A 28 -14.25 -13.29 12.62
N ALA A 29 -14.42 -12.72 13.83
CA ALA A 29 -15.58 -11.90 14.17
C ALA A 29 -15.64 -10.56 13.40
N GLY A 30 -14.49 -9.91 13.18
CA GLY A 30 -14.39 -8.67 12.40
C GLY A 30 -14.84 -8.77 10.93
N LEU A 31 -15.08 -10.00 10.45
CA LEU A 31 -15.45 -10.32 9.06
C LEU A 31 -16.95 -10.46 8.84
N THR A 32 -17.75 -10.49 9.91
CA THR A 32 -19.21 -10.76 9.84
C THR A 32 -20.08 -9.52 9.67
N LEU A 33 -19.53 -8.32 9.89
CA LEU A 33 -20.26 -7.06 9.76
C LEU A 33 -20.23 -6.61 8.29
N ARG A 34 -21.35 -6.72 7.57
CA ARG A 34 -21.51 -6.25 6.18
C ARG A 34 -22.60 -5.18 6.05
N PRO A 35 -22.32 -4.00 5.48
CA PRO A 35 -23.29 -3.26 4.70
C PRO A 35 -23.38 -3.87 3.28
N ALA A 36 -24.58 -3.94 2.72
CA ALA A 36 -24.80 -4.43 1.36
C ALA A 36 -24.40 -3.36 0.34
N THR A 37 -23.52 -3.70 -0.61
CA THR A 37 -23.28 -2.92 -1.83
C THR A 37 -23.98 -3.62 -2.99
N GLY A 38 -25.00 -2.99 -3.56
CA GLY A 38 -25.78 -3.57 -4.66
C GLY A 38 -25.11 -3.31 -6.01
N VAL A 39 -24.92 -4.36 -6.80
CA VAL A 39 -24.63 -4.23 -8.25
C VAL A 39 -25.90 -3.72 -8.93
N SER A 40 -25.78 -2.73 -9.82
CA SER A 40 -26.92 -2.21 -10.58
C SER A 40 -27.49 -3.32 -11.47
N GLY A 41 -28.66 -3.85 -11.12
CA GLY A 41 -29.30 -4.98 -11.80
C GLY A 41 -30.00 -4.63 -13.11
N LYS A 42 -29.72 -3.46 -13.71
CA LYS A 42 -30.35 -3.02 -14.96
C LYS A 42 -29.46 -3.38 -16.15
N THR A 43 -30.02 -4.15 -17.08
CA THR A 43 -29.37 -4.50 -18.35
C THR A 43 -29.67 -3.45 -19.43
N ALA A 44 -28.77 -3.35 -20.40
CA ALA A 44 -28.90 -2.53 -21.61
C ALA A 44 -28.96 -3.45 -22.84
N ASP A 45 -29.66 -3.01 -23.89
CA ASP A 45 -29.77 -3.76 -25.15
C ASP A 45 -28.47 -3.64 -25.98
N TYR A 46 -27.80 -2.50 -25.85
CA TYR A 46 -26.56 -2.15 -26.55
C TYR A 46 -25.56 -1.49 -25.61
N VAL A 47 -24.26 -1.70 -25.86
CA VAL A 47 -23.18 -0.97 -25.20
C VAL A 47 -22.31 -0.30 -26.25
N ILE A 48 -22.04 0.99 -26.05
CA ILE A 48 -21.10 1.77 -26.87
C ILE A 48 -19.94 2.18 -25.97
N VAL A 49 -18.72 1.77 -26.35
CA VAL A 49 -17.49 2.16 -25.69
C VAL A 49 -16.79 3.20 -26.56
N ALA A 50 -16.70 4.44 -26.09
CA ALA A 50 -15.97 5.51 -26.74
C ALA A 50 -14.64 5.75 -26.01
N GLY A 51 -13.56 5.18 -26.55
CA GLY A 51 -12.23 5.24 -25.95
C GLY A 51 -11.35 6.28 -26.63
N ALA A 52 -10.52 6.98 -25.85
CA ALA A 52 -9.50 7.89 -26.36
C ALA A 52 -8.18 7.63 -25.64
N ALA A 53 -7.10 7.38 -26.39
CA ALA A 53 -5.78 7.25 -25.79
C ALA A 53 -5.34 8.62 -25.24
N GLY A 54 -4.84 8.67 -24.01
CA GLY A 54 -4.36 9.90 -23.39
C GLY A 54 -5.42 10.83 -22.81
N LEU A 55 -6.73 10.55 -22.91
CA LEU A 55 -7.80 11.42 -22.40
C LEU A 55 -7.85 11.45 -20.87
N ARG A 56 -7.81 12.64 -20.27
CA ARG A 56 -7.72 12.85 -18.82
C ARG A 56 -8.76 13.87 -18.34
N TRP A 57 -9.02 13.90 -17.04
CA TRP A 57 -10.02 14.81 -16.47
C TRP A 57 -9.66 16.29 -16.66
N ASP A 58 -8.37 16.65 -16.66
CA ASP A 58 -7.87 18.01 -16.94
C ASP A 58 -8.11 18.49 -18.38
N ASP A 59 -8.55 17.59 -19.28
CA ASP A 59 -8.94 17.92 -20.65
C ASP A 59 -10.42 18.36 -20.76
N LEU A 60 -11.24 18.08 -19.75
CA LEU A 60 -12.69 18.35 -19.76
C LEU A 60 -12.98 19.80 -19.37
N ASP A 61 -13.79 20.48 -20.18
CA ASP A 61 -14.09 21.90 -20.08
C ASP A 61 -15.49 22.18 -20.62
N PRO A 62 -16.35 22.90 -19.89
CA PRO A 62 -17.74 23.11 -20.29
C PRO A 62 -17.90 23.90 -21.60
N GLN A 63 -16.89 24.66 -22.03
CA GLN A 63 -16.92 25.45 -23.26
C GLN A 63 -16.23 24.74 -24.42
N ARG A 64 -15.06 24.14 -24.17
CA ARG A 64 -14.24 23.52 -25.23
C ARG A 64 -14.64 22.08 -25.54
N THR A 65 -15.16 21.34 -24.55
CA THR A 65 -15.55 19.93 -24.66
C THR A 65 -16.93 19.71 -24.04
N PRO A 66 -17.97 20.41 -24.57
CA PRO A 66 -19.30 20.43 -23.97
C PRO A 66 -19.96 19.04 -23.93
N THR A 67 -19.63 18.16 -24.87
CA THR A 67 -20.22 16.81 -24.95
C THR A 67 -19.69 15.93 -23.83
N LEU A 68 -18.37 15.83 -23.67
CA LEU A 68 -17.72 15.13 -22.57
C LEU A 68 -18.16 15.68 -21.21
N TRP A 69 -18.30 17.01 -21.11
CA TRP A 69 -18.76 17.67 -19.89
C TRP A 69 -20.21 17.30 -19.54
N HIS A 70 -21.09 17.26 -20.54
CA HIS A 70 -22.49 16.86 -20.38
C HIS A 70 -22.59 15.41 -19.88
N GLU A 71 -21.90 14.48 -20.56
CA GLU A 71 -21.91 13.06 -20.17
C GLU A 71 -21.32 12.84 -18.77
N ALA A 72 -20.24 13.54 -18.43
CA ALA A 72 -19.67 13.49 -17.08
C ALA A 72 -20.63 14.05 -16.00
N THR A 73 -21.48 15.02 -16.37
CA THR A 73 -22.48 15.58 -15.46
C THR A 73 -23.63 14.60 -15.24
N ALA A 74 -24.15 14.01 -16.33
CA ALA A 74 -25.30 13.10 -16.31
C ALA A 74 -24.97 11.69 -15.80
N GLY A 75 -23.78 11.18 -16.13
CA GLY A 75 -23.36 9.81 -15.85
C GLY A 75 -22.69 9.60 -14.49
N ALA A 76 -22.43 8.34 -14.19
CA ALA A 76 -21.51 7.92 -13.15
C ALA A 76 -20.07 8.15 -13.62
N VAL A 77 -19.20 8.62 -12.73
CA VAL A 77 -17.83 8.99 -13.09
C VAL A 77 -16.80 8.42 -12.13
N GLY A 78 -15.58 8.21 -12.63
CA GLY A 78 -14.47 7.67 -11.85
C GLY A 78 -13.11 8.05 -12.41
N TRP A 79 -12.09 7.91 -11.58
CA TRP A 79 -10.69 7.85 -11.99
C TRP A 79 -10.39 6.46 -12.52
N LEU A 80 -9.94 6.39 -13.77
CA LEU A 80 -9.55 5.16 -14.42
C LEU A 80 -8.04 4.95 -14.28
N SER A 81 -7.63 3.85 -13.67
CA SER A 81 -6.24 3.37 -13.79
C SER A 81 -6.12 2.51 -15.04
N VAL A 82 -5.24 2.93 -15.95
CA VAL A 82 -5.06 2.28 -17.26
C VAL A 82 -4.09 1.11 -17.24
N ARG A 83 -3.52 0.78 -16.08
CA ARG A 83 -2.45 -0.22 -15.92
C ARG A 83 -2.68 -1.47 -16.78
N SER A 84 -1.73 -1.71 -17.68
CA SER A 84 -1.55 -2.96 -18.42
C SER A 84 -0.59 -3.89 -17.68
N ALA A 85 -0.04 -4.89 -18.36
CA ALA A 85 1.02 -5.70 -17.77
C ALA A 85 2.36 -4.95 -17.66
N HIS A 86 2.50 -3.79 -18.32
CA HIS A 86 3.61 -2.83 -18.13
C HIS A 86 3.26 -1.74 -17.12
N ALA A 87 4.29 -1.07 -16.57
CA ALA A 87 4.10 0.05 -15.63
C ALA A 87 3.52 1.30 -16.31
N THR A 88 3.96 1.59 -17.54
CA THR A 88 3.38 2.63 -18.41
C THR A 88 2.54 1.95 -19.45
N THR A 89 1.27 2.37 -19.61
CA THR A 89 0.36 1.70 -20.55
C THR A 89 0.30 2.47 -21.86
N CYS A 90 0.96 1.96 -22.90
CA CYS A 90 0.87 2.57 -24.23
C CYS A 90 -0.47 2.26 -24.93
N PRO A 91 -0.83 3.00 -26.00
CA PRO A 91 -2.13 2.85 -26.64
C PRO A 91 -2.46 1.44 -27.12
N ASP A 92 -1.48 0.73 -27.67
CA ASP A 92 -1.61 -0.67 -28.08
C ASP A 92 -1.93 -1.58 -26.89
N ASP A 93 -1.19 -1.46 -25.79
CA ASP A 93 -1.43 -2.21 -24.55
C ASP A 93 -2.79 -1.87 -23.92
N GLY A 94 -3.22 -0.61 -23.96
CA GLY A 94 -4.47 -0.15 -23.38
C GLY A 94 -5.69 -0.73 -24.09
N TRP A 95 -5.75 -0.59 -25.42
CA TRP A 95 -6.84 -1.18 -26.21
C TRP A 95 -6.85 -2.71 -26.13
N LEU A 96 -5.67 -3.34 -26.11
CA LEU A 96 -5.56 -4.79 -25.93
C LEU A 96 -6.08 -5.24 -24.56
N THR A 97 -5.76 -4.49 -23.50
CA THR A 97 -6.18 -4.78 -22.12
C THR A 97 -7.69 -4.63 -21.95
N LEU A 98 -8.30 -3.64 -22.61
CA LEU A 98 -9.75 -3.52 -22.70
C LEU A 98 -10.40 -4.76 -23.36
N GLY A 99 -9.87 -5.21 -24.50
CA GLY A 99 -10.39 -6.38 -25.22
C GLY A 99 -10.13 -7.71 -24.50
N ALA A 100 -9.08 -7.79 -23.69
CA ALA A 100 -8.73 -8.97 -22.90
C ALA A 100 -9.53 -9.07 -21.58
N GLY A 101 -9.95 -7.95 -21.00
CA GLY A 101 -10.50 -7.89 -19.64
C GLY A 101 -9.49 -8.30 -18.55
N ASN A 102 -8.21 -8.29 -18.88
CA ASN A 102 -7.09 -8.67 -18.02
C ASN A 102 -5.81 -7.93 -18.47
N PHE A 103 -4.83 -7.80 -17.58
CA PHE A 103 -3.58 -7.08 -17.83
C PHE A 103 -2.83 -7.74 -18.99
N SER A 104 -2.70 -7.04 -20.10
CA SER A 104 -2.11 -7.58 -21.33
C SER A 104 -0.96 -6.70 -21.85
N VAL A 105 -0.13 -7.25 -22.73
CA VAL A 105 0.91 -6.53 -23.46
C VAL A 105 0.82 -6.83 -24.95
N TRP A 106 0.98 -5.81 -25.79
CA TRP A 106 1.15 -5.98 -27.23
C TRP A 106 2.55 -6.54 -27.54
N SER A 107 3.56 -6.08 -26.81
CA SER A 107 4.96 -6.52 -26.95
C SER A 107 5.68 -6.59 -25.61
N THR A 108 6.61 -7.54 -25.47
CA THR A 108 7.50 -7.65 -24.31
C THR A 108 8.67 -6.67 -24.34
N ARG A 109 8.80 -5.87 -25.41
CA ARG A 109 9.83 -4.83 -25.50
C ARG A 109 9.55 -3.74 -24.47
N ASN A 110 10.55 -3.42 -23.65
CA ASN A 110 10.45 -2.30 -22.72
C ASN A 110 10.19 -1.00 -23.47
N VAL A 111 9.21 -0.23 -23.00
CA VAL A 111 8.93 1.11 -23.51
C VAL A 111 10.08 2.03 -23.09
N ALA A 112 10.98 2.34 -24.02
CA ALA A 112 12.09 3.27 -23.81
C ALA A 112 11.75 4.62 -24.43
N GLY A 113 11.49 5.64 -23.60
CA GLY A 113 11.03 6.94 -24.08
C GLY A 113 9.52 6.96 -24.34
N GLN A 114 9.05 7.74 -25.30
CA GLN A 114 7.62 7.95 -25.52
C GLN A 114 6.90 6.69 -26.01
N CYS A 115 5.63 6.57 -25.65
CA CYS A 115 4.76 5.58 -26.28
C CYS A 115 4.74 5.80 -27.79
N THR A 116 5.07 4.74 -28.54
CA THR A 116 5.00 4.77 -29.99
C THR A 116 3.55 4.88 -30.44
N ALA A 117 3.33 5.61 -31.53
CA ALA A 117 2.01 5.68 -32.15
C ALA A 117 1.54 4.26 -32.53
N MET A 118 0.28 3.98 -32.22
CA MET A 118 -0.35 2.70 -32.52
C MET A 118 -0.50 2.51 -34.03
N ALA A 119 0.12 1.45 -34.57
CA ALA A 119 0.06 1.13 -36.00
C ALA A 119 -0.02 -0.38 -36.27
N PRO A 120 -0.99 -1.12 -35.68
CA PRO A 120 -1.23 -2.50 -36.07
C PRO A 120 -1.71 -2.57 -37.52
N THR A 121 -1.39 -3.66 -38.22
CA THR A 121 -1.95 -3.90 -39.55
C THR A 121 -3.40 -4.32 -39.41
N VAL A 122 -4.29 -3.64 -40.13
CA VAL A 122 -5.72 -3.97 -40.19
C VAL A 122 -6.08 -4.22 -41.64
N GLU A 123 -6.35 -5.48 -41.97
CA GLU A 123 -6.73 -5.93 -43.31
C GLU A 123 -8.25 -5.95 -43.45
N GLN A 124 -8.80 -5.44 -44.56
CA GLN A 124 -10.24 -5.42 -44.85
C GLN A 124 -10.52 -6.17 -46.16
N PRO A 125 -10.44 -7.51 -46.18
CA PRO A 125 -10.57 -8.28 -47.41
C PRO A 125 -11.97 -8.17 -48.04
N ASP A 126 -13.02 -8.02 -47.24
CA ASP A 126 -14.43 -8.01 -47.67
C ASP A 126 -15.11 -6.63 -47.55
N LYS A 127 -14.41 -5.62 -47.01
CA LYS A 127 -14.93 -4.28 -46.66
C LYS A 127 -16.13 -4.30 -45.69
N ILE A 128 -16.36 -5.41 -44.99
CA ILE A 128 -17.41 -5.55 -43.97
C ILE A 128 -16.77 -5.68 -42.59
N GLY A 129 -15.86 -6.63 -42.45
CA GLY A 129 -15.08 -6.86 -41.24
C GLY A 129 -13.62 -6.46 -41.42
N ALA A 130 -12.82 -6.81 -40.42
CA ALA A 130 -11.36 -6.68 -40.51
C ALA A 130 -10.63 -7.87 -39.92
N ASN A 131 -9.34 -7.98 -40.23
CA ASN A 131 -8.44 -8.96 -39.67
C ASN A 131 -7.14 -8.31 -39.19
N LEU A 132 -6.70 -8.66 -37.99
CA LEU A 132 -5.41 -8.27 -37.41
C LEU A 132 -4.47 -9.49 -37.46
N PRO A 133 -3.64 -9.65 -38.50
CA PRO A 133 -2.83 -10.85 -38.69
C PRO A 133 -1.78 -11.06 -37.58
N GLN A 134 -1.40 -10.01 -36.85
CA GLN A 134 -0.46 -10.11 -35.74
C GLN A 134 -1.08 -10.65 -34.45
N LEU A 135 -2.41 -10.57 -34.28
CA LEU A 135 -3.05 -10.83 -32.99
C LEU A 135 -2.81 -12.25 -32.44
N PRO A 136 -2.81 -13.33 -33.24
CA PRO A 136 -2.47 -14.67 -32.74
C PRO A 136 -1.07 -14.73 -32.10
N GLY A 137 -0.10 -13.98 -32.64
CA GLY A 137 1.25 -13.87 -32.08
C GLY A 137 1.27 -13.09 -30.75
N VAL A 138 0.42 -12.07 -30.63
CA VAL A 138 0.22 -11.30 -29.40
C VAL A 138 -0.45 -12.14 -28.31
N VAL A 139 -1.47 -12.95 -28.66
CA VAL A 139 -2.10 -13.90 -27.71
C VAL A 139 -1.04 -14.84 -27.13
N ARG A 140 -0.25 -15.50 -27.99
CA ARG A 140 0.83 -16.40 -27.56
C ARG A 140 1.89 -15.70 -26.68
N THR A 141 2.11 -14.40 -26.90
CA THR A 141 3.02 -13.59 -26.08
C THR A 141 2.46 -13.40 -24.66
N ASN A 142 1.14 -13.23 -24.55
CA ASN A 142 0.44 -13.08 -23.26
C ASN A 142 0.27 -14.39 -22.50
N ASP A 143 0.25 -15.54 -23.20
CA ASP A 143 0.24 -16.87 -22.57
C ASP A 143 1.47 -17.10 -21.67
N THR A 144 2.61 -16.49 -22.00
CA THR A 144 3.84 -16.57 -21.20
C THR A 144 3.99 -15.41 -20.22
N GLN A 145 3.03 -14.48 -20.20
CA GLN A 145 3.05 -13.38 -19.23
C GLN A 145 2.43 -13.81 -17.89
N PRO A 146 2.85 -13.18 -16.78
CA PRO A 146 2.41 -13.59 -15.44
C PRO A 146 0.88 -13.48 -15.18
N TYR A 147 0.16 -12.73 -16.02
CA TYR A 147 -1.29 -12.52 -15.92
C TYR A 147 -2.11 -13.50 -16.78
N GLY A 148 -1.49 -14.26 -17.69
CA GLY A 148 -2.17 -15.24 -18.55
C GLY A 148 -3.35 -14.67 -19.33
N ALA A 149 -3.24 -13.41 -19.79
CA ALA A 149 -4.35 -12.73 -20.46
C ALA A 149 -4.62 -13.37 -21.84
N VAL A 150 -5.89 -13.44 -22.22
CA VAL A 150 -6.32 -13.87 -23.55
C VAL A 150 -6.88 -12.64 -24.29
N PRO A 151 -6.06 -11.92 -25.08
CA PRO A 151 -6.56 -10.84 -25.92
C PRO A 151 -7.71 -11.30 -26.82
N GLY A 152 -8.78 -10.49 -26.85
CA GLY A 152 -10.00 -10.78 -27.60
C GLY A 152 -11.09 -11.56 -26.85
N ALA A 153 -10.86 -11.90 -25.58
CA ALA A 153 -11.87 -12.57 -24.75
C ALA A 153 -13.21 -11.82 -24.63
N LEU A 154 -13.19 -10.48 -24.65
CA LEU A 154 -14.41 -9.66 -24.67
C LEU A 154 -15.21 -9.87 -25.95
N ALA A 155 -14.56 -9.79 -27.11
CA ALA A 155 -15.19 -9.97 -28.41
C ALA A 155 -15.68 -11.42 -28.61
N GLU A 156 -14.92 -12.40 -28.11
CA GLU A 156 -15.30 -13.82 -28.17
C GLU A 156 -16.56 -14.12 -27.36
N SER A 157 -16.78 -13.37 -26.27
CA SER A 157 -17.98 -13.46 -25.43
C SER A 157 -19.23 -12.83 -26.09
N GLN A 158 -19.08 -12.22 -27.27
CA GLN A 158 -20.14 -11.56 -28.02
C GLN A 158 -20.40 -12.22 -29.37
N ARG A 159 -21.65 -12.10 -29.83
CA ARG A 159 -22.03 -12.60 -31.17
C ARG A 159 -21.54 -11.68 -32.29
N CYS A 160 -21.47 -10.38 -32.02
CA CYS A 160 -21.19 -9.33 -32.99
C CYS A 160 -20.54 -8.16 -32.27
N THR A 161 -19.42 -7.67 -32.81
CA THR A 161 -18.74 -6.45 -32.38
C THR A 161 -18.56 -5.49 -33.57
N TYR A 162 -18.88 -4.22 -33.37
CA TYR A 162 -18.58 -3.18 -34.35
C TYR A 162 -17.40 -2.36 -33.82
N ALA A 163 -16.30 -2.29 -34.57
CA ALA A 163 -15.19 -1.39 -34.29
C ALA A 163 -15.12 -0.20 -35.27
N VAL A 164 -14.92 1.00 -34.74
CA VAL A 164 -14.63 2.21 -35.50
C VAL A 164 -13.25 2.72 -35.12
N GLY A 165 -12.29 2.67 -36.04
CA GLY A 165 -10.91 3.10 -35.83
C GLY A 165 -9.97 2.01 -35.31
N THR A 166 -8.67 2.25 -35.45
CA THR A 166 -7.62 1.25 -35.23
C THR A 166 -7.56 0.72 -33.80
N GLY A 167 -7.72 1.59 -32.79
CA GLY A 167 -7.76 1.20 -31.39
C GLY A 167 -8.94 0.29 -31.07
N ALA A 168 -10.13 0.65 -31.58
CA ALA A 168 -11.32 -0.17 -31.46
C ALA A 168 -11.16 -1.53 -32.14
N ALA A 169 -10.46 -1.60 -33.27
CA ALA A 169 -10.17 -2.87 -33.96
C ALA A 169 -9.36 -3.82 -33.06
N VAL A 170 -8.38 -3.31 -32.32
CA VAL A 170 -7.59 -4.13 -31.37
C VAL A 170 -8.45 -4.63 -30.22
N ALA A 171 -9.31 -3.79 -29.64
CA ALA A 171 -10.17 -4.21 -28.53
C ALA A 171 -11.31 -5.15 -28.97
N ALA A 172 -11.81 -5.01 -30.19
CA ALA A 172 -12.92 -5.80 -30.74
C ALA A 172 -12.47 -7.05 -31.50
N ALA A 173 -11.17 -7.24 -31.73
CA ALA A 173 -10.68 -8.42 -32.42
C ALA A 173 -10.79 -9.66 -31.53
N ARG A 174 -11.30 -10.75 -32.12
CA ARG A 174 -11.29 -12.09 -31.51
C ARG A 174 -9.85 -12.61 -31.40
N PRO A 175 -9.54 -13.62 -30.57
CA PRO A 175 -8.16 -14.08 -30.34
C PRO A 175 -7.36 -14.43 -31.61
N TYR A 176 -8.04 -14.80 -32.69
CA TYR A 176 -7.45 -15.15 -33.98
C TYR A 176 -7.34 -13.97 -34.97
N GLY A 177 -7.67 -12.74 -34.58
CA GLY A 177 -7.49 -11.52 -35.37
C GLY A 177 -8.77 -10.95 -35.99
N ARG A 178 -9.86 -11.71 -36.06
CA ARG A 178 -11.08 -11.29 -36.77
C ARG A 178 -11.89 -10.26 -35.98
N VAL A 179 -12.30 -9.19 -36.65
CA VAL A 179 -13.27 -8.18 -36.21
C VAL A 179 -14.56 -8.36 -37.01
N ASP A 180 -15.71 -8.44 -36.33
CA ASP A 180 -16.99 -8.80 -36.99
C ASP A 180 -17.46 -7.72 -37.97
N ARG A 181 -17.44 -6.45 -37.55
CA ARG A 181 -17.68 -5.28 -38.41
C ARG A 181 -16.65 -4.20 -38.12
N TYR A 182 -16.13 -3.57 -39.16
CA TYR A 182 -15.09 -2.57 -39.01
C TYR A 182 -15.27 -1.38 -39.95
N SER A 183 -15.03 -0.19 -39.44
CA SER A 183 -14.83 1.02 -40.24
C SER A 183 -13.56 1.74 -39.77
N PRO A 184 -12.66 2.18 -40.67
CA PRO A 184 -11.43 2.87 -40.28
C PRO A 184 -11.69 4.25 -39.66
N THR A 185 -12.78 4.89 -40.04
CA THR A 185 -13.24 6.18 -39.51
C THR A 185 -14.75 6.14 -39.28
N LEU A 186 -15.26 7.09 -38.49
CA LEU A 186 -16.69 7.18 -38.22
C LEU A 186 -17.45 7.49 -39.53
N PRO A 187 -18.39 6.64 -39.97
CA PRO A 187 -19.14 6.87 -41.21
C PRO A 187 -19.94 8.18 -41.19
N ASP A 188 -20.18 8.74 -42.38
CA ASP A 188 -20.99 9.97 -42.52
C ASP A 188 -22.47 9.73 -42.18
N ASP A 189 -23.02 8.60 -42.61
CA ASP A 189 -24.35 8.14 -42.20
C ASP A 189 -24.23 7.15 -41.03
N LEU A 190 -24.76 7.55 -39.88
CA LEU A 190 -24.74 6.76 -38.63
C LEU A 190 -26.10 6.14 -38.31
N ALA A 191 -27.12 6.35 -39.14
CA ALA A 191 -28.45 5.83 -38.89
C ALA A 191 -28.43 4.30 -38.85
N GLY A 192 -28.83 3.72 -37.72
CA GLY A 192 -28.89 2.27 -37.54
C GLY A 192 -27.54 1.57 -37.38
N VAL A 193 -26.40 2.29 -37.45
CA VAL A 193 -25.07 1.69 -37.43
C VAL A 193 -24.80 0.98 -36.10
N PHE A 194 -25.16 1.62 -34.99
CA PHE A 194 -24.96 1.07 -33.65
C PHE A 194 -26.00 0.01 -33.24
N ASP A 195 -27.05 -0.19 -34.05
CA ASP A 195 -28.04 -1.25 -33.85
C ASP A 195 -27.59 -2.60 -34.43
N LEU A 196 -26.54 -2.60 -35.27
CA LEU A 196 -26.05 -3.79 -35.99
C LEU A 196 -25.39 -4.83 -35.09
N CYS A 197 -24.73 -4.39 -34.03
CA CYS A 197 -24.06 -5.25 -33.05
C CYS A 197 -24.39 -4.78 -31.63
N GLN A 198 -24.48 -5.71 -30.68
CA GLN A 198 -24.74 -5.40 -29.26
C GLN A 198 -23.60 -4.62 -28.60
N LEU A 199 -22.36 -4.86 -29.05
CA LEU A 199 -21.17 -4.14 -28.59
C LEU A 199 -20.56 -3.33 -29.72
N ASN A 200 -20.46 -2.03 -29.50
CA ASN A 200 -19.83 -1.08 -30.40
C ASN A 200 -18.63 -0.44 -29.68
N ILE A 201 -17.46 -0.42 -30.31
CA ILE A 201 -16.25 0.21 -29.79
C ILE A 201 -15.82 1.29 -30.78
N VAL A 202 -15.62 2.50 -30.29
CA VAL A 202 -15.25 3.67 -31.08
C VAL A 202 -13.96 4.25 -30.54
N ASP A 203 -12.95 4.34 -31.40
CA ASP A 203 -11.71 5.04 -31.14
C ASP A 203 -11.90 6.53 -31.49
N LEU A 204 -11.94 7.37 -30.45
CA LEU A 204 -12.05 8.82 -30.57
C LEU A 204 -10.71 9.49 -30.93
N GLY A 205 -9.62 8.70 -31.01
CA GLY A 205 -8.28 9.15 -31.35
C GLY A 205 -7.32 9.17 -30.16
N THR A 206 -6.13 9.73 -30.41
CA THR A 206 -5.03 9.81 -29.45
C THR A 206 -4.74 11.27 -29.09
N VAL A 207 -4.75 11.57 -27.79
CA VAL A 207 -4.50 12.89 -27.21
C VAL A 207 -3.08 12.94 -26.64
N THR A 208 -2.17 13.61 -27.34
CA THR A 208 -0.74 13.70 -27.01
C THR A 208 -0.29 15.14 -26.75
N GLY A 209 0.93 15.31 -26.24
CA GLY A 209 1.53 16.63 -26.03
C GLY A 209 0.84 17.44 -24.92
N SER A 210 0.91 18.77 -25.03
CA SER A 210 0.38 19.73 -24.05
C SER A 210 -0.09 21.02 -24.72
N GLY A 211 -0.77 21.89 -23.96
CA GLY A 211 -1.21 23.22 -24.44
C GLY A 211 -2.25 23.14 -25.56
N ALA A 212 -2.21 24.12 -26.48
CA ALA A 212 -3.23 24.28 -27.51
C ALA A 212 -3.36 23.08 -28.47
N ALA A 213 -2.26 22.40 -28.80
CA ALA A 213 -2.29 21.22 -29.67
C ALA A 213 -3.07 20.06 -29.04
N ARG A 214 -2.85 19.82 -27.73
CA ARG A 214 -3.61 18.85 -26.95
C ARG A 214 -5.09 19.25 -26.90
N GLN A 215 -5.38 20.52 -26.63
CA GLN A 215 -6.76 21.02 -26.56
C GLN A 215 -7.51 20.84 -27.89
N ALA A 216 -6.85 21.02 -29.03
CA ALA A 216 -7.43 20.80 -30.34
C ALA A 216 -7.76 19.31 -30.60
N GLN A 217 -6.88 18.40 -30.18
CA GLN A 217 -7.14 16.95 -30.28
C GLN A 217 -8.33 16.51 -29.41
N VAL A 218 -8.44 17.04 -28.19
CA VAL A 218 -9.59 16.75 -27.31
C VAL A 218 -10.89 17.32 -27.89
N ALA A 219 -10.86 18.53 -28.45
CA ALA A 219 -12.03 19.11 -29.12
C ALA A 219 -12.49 18.27 -30.34
N GLN A 220 -11.54 17.68 -31.08
CA GLN A 220 -11.87 16.74 -32.16
C GLN A 220 -12.51 15.46 -31.62
N ALA A 221 -11.97 14.90 -30.53
CA ALA A 221 -12.55 13.73 -29.86
C ALA A 221 -13.98 14.02 -29.34
N ASP A 222 -14.22 15.21 -28.78
CA ASP A 222 -15.54 15.66 -28.32
C ASP A 222 -16.54 15.78 -29.47
N ALA A 223 -16.11 16.35 -30.61
CA ALA A 223 -16.95 16.45 -31.81
C ALA A 223 -17.31 15.08 -32.41
N LEU A 224 -16.38 14.12 -32.38
CA LEU A 224 -16.66 12.74 -32.77
C LEU A 224 -17.63 12.07 -31.79
N LEU A 225 -17.45 12.27 -30.48
CA LEU A 225 -18.37 11.76 -29.46
C LEU A 225 -19.78 12.32 -29.63
N ALA A 226 -19.92 13.60 -29.98
CA ALA A 226 -21.22 14.23 -30.23
C ALA A 226 -21.99 13.51 -31.35
N ARG A 227 -21.29 13.13 -32.43
CA ARG A 227 -21.87 12.33 -33.53
C ARG A 227 -22.29 10.94 -33.08
N VAL A 228 -21.47 10.29 -32.23
CA VAL A 228 -21.78 8.97 -31.67
C VAL A 228 -23.03 9.02 -30.80
N LEU A 229 -23.13 10.02 -29.91
CA LEU A 229 -24.29 10.21 -29.03
C LEU A 229 -25.57 10.52 -29.81
N ALA A 230 -25.49 11.32 -30.88
CA ALA A 230 -26.63 11.62 -31.73
C ALA A 230 -27.23 10.37 -32.41
N ALA A 231 -26.41 9.35 -32.67
CA ALA A 231 -26.82 8.10 -33.30
C ALA A 231 -27.02 6.95 -32.30
N ARG A 232 -26.97 7.23 -30.99
CA ARG A 232 -27.04 6.22 -29.93
C ARG A 232 -28.41 5.50 -29.91
N PRO A 233 -28.46 4.16 -29.89
CA PRO A 233 -29.70 3.40 -29.73
C PRO A 233 -30.39 3.69 -28.41
N ARG A 234 -31.72 3.50 -28.36
CA ARG A 234 -32.48 3.53 -27.09
C ARG A 234 -32.01 2.40 -26.18
N ASN A 235 -32.14 2.59 -24.86
CA ASN A 235 -31.74 1.59 -23.84
C ASN A 235 -30.29 1.09 -23.99
N SER A 236 -29.38 1.97 -24.39
CA SER A 236 -27.95 1.64 -24.49
C SER A 236 -27.16 2.19 -23.30
N LEU A 237 -26.02 1.58 -23.00
CA LEU A 237 -25.02 2.10 -22.07
C LEU A 237 -23.87 2.74 -22.86
N MET A 238 -23.56 4.00 -22.57
CA MET A 238 -22.37 4.69 -23.06
C MET A 238 -21.26 4.59 -22.02
N VAL A 239 -20.08 4.11 -22.44
CA VAL A 239 -18.87 4.07 -21.61
C VAL A 239 -17.80 4.90 -22.30
N ILE A 240 -17.39 6.01 -21.68
CA ILE A 240 -16.32 6.87 -22.18
C ILE A 240 -15.07 6.65 -21.32
N ALA A 241 -13.94 6.32 -21.95
CA ALA A 241 -12.72 5.95 -21.23
C ALA A 241 -11.47 6.57 -21.85
N GLY A 242 -10.57 7.09 -21.00
CA GLY A 242 -9.19 7.33 -21.38
C GLY A 242 -8.40 6.03 -21.30
N VAL A 243 -8.20 5.33 -22.42
CA VAL A 243 -7.83 3.91 -22.43
C VAL A 243 -6.33 3.63 -22.22
N SER A 244 -5.47 4.64 -22.29
CA SER A 244 -4.02 4.47 -22.17
C SER A 244 -3.30 5.78 -21.84
N ASP A 245 -2.06 5.66 -21.41
CA ASP A 245 -1.09 6.75 -21.46
C ASP A 245 -0.64 7.01 -22.91
N THR A 246 -0.02 8.17 -23.12
CA THR A 246 0.62 8.56 -24.39
C THR A 246 2.05 9.06 -24.20
N ASP A 247 2.51 9.08 -22.95
CA ASP A 247 3.84 9.52 -22.54
C ASP A 247 4.35 8.55 -21.45
N THR A 248 5.60 8.71 -21.01
CA THR A 248 6.21 7.81 -20.00
C THR A 248 5.63 7.97 -18.60
N THR A 249 4.91 9.06 -18.35
CA THR A 249 4.31 9.38 -17.06
C THR A 249 2.94 8.74 -17.01
N ALA A 250 2.84 7.62 -16.29
CA ALA A 250 1.56 7.01 -16.01
C ALA A 250 0.63 8.02 -15.32
N ARG A 251 -0.64 8.05 -15.71
CA ARG A 251 -1.66 8.98 -15.19
C ARG A 251 -2.98 8.28 -14.87
N LEU A 252 -3.84 8.96 -14.12
CA LEU A 252 -5.25 8.58 -14.01
C LEU A 252 -6.06 9.24 -15.13
N HIS A 253 -7.00 8.47 -15.67
CA HIS A 253 -7.77 8.81 -16.86
C HIS A 253 -9.25 8.98 -16.57
N VAL A 254 -9.98 9.45 -17.59
CA VAL A 254 -11.44 9.58 -17.53
C VAL A 254 -12.09 8.20 -17.56
N ALA A 255 -13.07 7.98 -16.69
CA ALA A 255 -14.11 6.98 -16.87
C ALA A 255 -15.47 7.62 -16.62
N ILE A 256 -16.37 7.50 -17.59
CA ILE A 256 -17.76 7.95 -17.51
C ILE A 256 -18.63 6.78 -17.99
N ALA A 257 -19.68 6.48 -17.26
CA ALA A 257 -20.74 5.58 -17.71
C ALA A 257 -22.07 6.31 -17.62
N GLU A 258 -22.82 6.34 -18.72
CA GLU A 258 -24.15 6.97 -18.79
C GLU A 258 -25.12 5.99 -19.43
N GLY A 259 -26.29 5.81 -18.82
CA GLY A 259 -27.34 4.93 -19.33
C GLY A 259 -28.20 4.34 -18.22
N PRO A 260 -29.03 3.32 -18.53
CA PRO A 260 -29.90 2.68 -17.54
C PRO A 260 -29.11 2.16 -16.33
N GLY A 261 -29.32 2.75 -15.16
CA GLY A 261 -28.64 2.34 -13.92
C GLY A 261 -27.27 2.97 -13.69
N TRP A 262 -26.85 3.94 -14.51
CA TRP A 262 -25.56 4.65 -14.45
C TRP A 262 -25.74 6.17 -14.41
N GLN A 263 -26.81 6.65 -13.78
CA GLN A 263 -27.17 8.07 -13.73
C GLN A 263 -26.60 8.69 -12.46
N GLY A 264 -25.67 9.64 -12.62
CA GLY A 264 -24.97 10.26 -11.49
C GLY A 264 -24.12 9.28 -10.67
N GLY A 265 -23.53 9.77 -9.58
CA GLY A 265 -22.77 8.93 -8.64
C GLY A 265 -21.31 8.64 -9.05
N TRP A 266 -20.64 7.86 -8.22
CA TRP A 266 -19.26 7.40 -8.37
C TRP A 266 -19.22 6.00 -8.98
N LEU A 267 -18.35 5.82 -9.97
CA LEU A 267 -17.93 4.49 -10.41
C LEU A 267 -17.08 3.84 -9.32
N THR A 268 -17.42 2.62 -8.93
CA THR A 268 -16.66 1.82 -7.97
C THR A 268 -16.53 0.39 -8.47
N SER A 269 -15.47 -0.30 -8.06
CA SER A 269 -15.20 -1.68 -8.43
C SER A 269 -14.79 -2.46 -7.19
N ALA A 270 -15.23 -3.71 -7.07
CA ALA A 270 -14.73 -4.59 -6.01
C ALA A 270 -13.21 -4.84 -6.12
N GLY A 271 -12.63 -4.63 -7.32
CA GLY A 271 -11.19 -4.73 -7.56
C GLY A 271 -10.41 -3.57 -6.93
N THR A 272 -10.98 -2.36 -6.95
CA THR A 272 -10.37 -1.20 -6.31
C THR A 272 -10.75 -1.10 -4.83
N GLY A 273 -11.96 -1.52 -4.46
CA GLY A 273 -12.47 -1.41 -3.09
C GLY A 273 -12.62 0.05 -2.63
N ARG A 274 -12.73 0.97 -3.58
CA ARG A 274 -12.69 2.42 -3.36
C ARG A 274 -13.62 3.12 -4.33
N ASP A 275 -14.54 3.89 -3.78
CA ASP A 275 -15.45 4.72 -4.55
C ASP A 275 -14.70 5.77 -5.38
N GLY A 276 -15.14 5.95 -6.62
CA GLY A 276 -14.54 6.87 -7.58
C GLY A 276 -13.29 6.34 -8.26
N TYR A 277 -12.92 5.07 -8.08
CA TYR A 277 -11.79 4.42 -8.76
C TYR A 277 -12.21 3.13 -9.43
N VAL A 278 -11.81 2.97 -10.67
CA VAL A 278 -11.98 1.76 -11.49
C VAL A 278 -10.71 1.47 -12.27
N GLN A 279 -10.52 0.23 -12.70
CA GLN A 279 -9.40 -0.17 -13.55
C GLN A 279 -9.85 -0.40 -14.99
N LEU A 280 -8.95 -0.28 -15.96
CA LEU A 280 -9.26 -0.57 -17.37
C LEU A 280 -9.76 -2.01 -17.56
N VAL A 281 -9.18 -2.95 -16.81
CA VAL A 281 -9.60 -4.36 -16.79
C VAL A 281 -11.02 -4.57 -16.25
N ASP A 282 -11.59 -3.60 -15.52
CA ASP A 282 -12.96 -3.66 -15.00
C ASP A 282 -14.00 -3.36 -16.09
N LEU A 283 -13.61 -2.72 -17.20
CA LEU A 283 -14.57 -2.32 -18.24
C LEU A 283 -15.15 -3.52 -18.99
N ALA A 284 -14.34 -4.52 -19.35
CA ALA A 284 -14.83 -5.73 -20.04
C ALA A 284 -15.91 -6.51 -19.24
N PRO A 285 -15.71 -6.90 -17.96
CA PRO A 285 -16.76 -7.53 -17.17
C PRO A 285 -17.98 -6.61 -16.97
N THR A 286 -17.78 -5.30 -16.89
CA THR A 286 -18.88 -4.32 -16.81
C THR A 286 -19.73 -4.32 -18.08
N ILE A 287 -19.11 -4.32 -19.26
CA ILE A 287 -19.77 -4.39 -20.56
C ILE A 287 -20.60 -5.68 -20.68
N LEU A 288 -20.02 -6.84 -20.31
CA LEU A 288 -20.75 -8.11 -20.36
C LEU A 288 -21.94 -8.13 -19.41
N THR A 289 -21.75 -7.64 -18.18
CA THR A 289 -22.84 -7.58 -17.18
C THR A 289 -23.96 -6.67 -17.66
N ALA A 290 -23.64 -5.50 -18.22
CA ALA A 290 -24.62 -4.59 -18.78
C ALA A 290 -25.42 -5.24 -19.92
N LEU A 291 -24.78 -6.06 -20.77
CA LEU A 291 -25.44 -6.83 -21.83
C LEU A 291 -26.16 -8.11 -21.34
N GLY A 292 -26.22 -8.34 -20.03
CA GLY A 292 -26.82 -9.56 -19.46
C GLY A 292 -26.09 -10.85 -19.85
N ARG A 293 -24.78 -10.78 -20.13
CA ARG A 293 -23.94 -11.92 -20.49
C ARG A 293 -23.04 -12.33 -19.34
N ALA A 294 -22.89 -13.63 -19.15
CA ALA A 294 -21.88 -14.17 -18.24
C ALA A 294 -20.48 -13.93 -18.82
N GLY A 295 -19.54 -13.55 -17.97
CA GLY A 295 -18.12 -13.48 -18.34
C GLY A 295 -17.49 -14.86 -18.43
N PRO A 296 -16.41 -15.01 -19.22
CA PRO A 296 -15.66 -16.25 -19.28
C PRO A 296 -14.98 -16.51 -17.94
N ASP A 297 -15.19 -17.70 -17.37
CA ASP A 297 -14.61 -18.07 -16.08
C ASP A 297 -13.08 -18.06 -16.15
N GLY A 298 -12.45 -17.38 -15.19
CA GLY A 298 -10.99 -17.37 -15.02
C GLY A 298 -10.19 -16.49 -15.99
N LEU A 299 -10.77 -16.00 -17.10
CA LEU A 299 -10.02 -15.17 -18.05
C LEU A 299 -9.93 -13.70 -17.62
N PHE A 300 -10.97 -13.18 -16.97
CA PHE A 300 -11.03 -11.76 -16.59
C PHE A 300 -10.35 -11.49 -15.24
N GLY A 301 -9.39 -10.56 -15.29
CA GLY A 301 -8.68 -10.06 -14.11
C GLY A 301 -9.54 -9.06 -13.33
N GLY A 302 -10.25 -8.19 -14.05
CA GLY A 302 -11.07 -7.12 -13.48
C GLY A 302 -12.40 -7.56 -12.89
N ARG A 303 -13.14 -6.60 -12.32
CA ARG A 303 -14.45 -6.77 -11.69
C ARG A 303 -15.48 -5.89 -12.36
N THR A 304 -16.73 -6.33 -12.30
CA THR A 304 -17.87 -5.50 -12.72
C THR A 304 -17.91 -4.23 -11.87
N ALA A 305 -17.90 -3.08 -12.54
CA ALA A 305 -18.09 -1.80 -11.90
C ALA A 305 -19.56 -1.64 -11.47
N SER A 306 -19.78 -0.79 -10.48
CA SER A 306 -21.09 -0.40 -9.98
C SER A 306 -21.10 1.08 -9.64
N VAL A 307 -22.28 1.60 -9.31
CA VAL A 307 -22.47 3.02 -8.98
C VAL A 307 -22.81 3.16 -7.51
N VAL A 308 -22.15 4.11 -6.86
CA VAL A 308 -22.43 4.52 -5.48
C VAL A 308 -22.79 5.99 -5.48
N ASP A 309 -23.83 6.35 -4.72
CA ASP A 309 -24.28 7.74 -4.58
C ASP A 309 -23.26 8.61 -3.80
N GLY A 310 -23.54 9.91 -3.68
CA GLY A 310 -22.72 10.84 -2.89
C GLY A 310 -21.68 11.63 -3.69
N ARG A 311 -21.73 11.56 -5.03
CA ARG A 311 -20.97 12.46 -5.90
C ARG A 311 -21.63 13.84 -6.00
N ALA A 312 -20.83 14.90 -5.94
CA ALA A 312 -21.29 16.25 -6.29
C ALA A 312 -21.73 16.35 -7.77
N ALA A 313 -22.77 17.12 -8.06
CA ALA A 313 -23.40 17.15 -9.39
C ALA A 313 -22.42 17.55 -10.52
N SER A 314 -21.60 18.59 -10.30
CA SER A 314 -20.69 19.10 -11.33
C SER A 314 -19.35 18.35 -11.36
N PRO A 315 -18.83 17.96 -12.55
CA PRO A 315 -17.49 17.41 -12.71
C PRO A 315 -16.38 18.29 -12.14
N ALA A 316 -16.53 19.63 -12.23
CA ALA A 316 -15.60 20.60 -11.64
C ALA A 316 -15.39 20.38 -10.14
N ALA A 317 -16.47 20.09 -9.40
CA ALA A 317 -16.43 19.92 -7.96
C ALA A 317 -15.99 18.52 -7.53
N SER A 318 -16.17 17.50 -8.39
CA SER A 318 -15.86 16.11 -8.04
C SER A 318 -14.52 15.61 -8.57
N MET A 319 -14.05 16.09 -9.73
CA MET A 319 -12.86 15.57 -10.41
C MET A 319 -11.73 16.59 -10.57
N LEU A 320 -12.02 17.88 -10.44
CA LEU A 320 -11.04 18.94 -10.69
C LEU A 320 -10.68 19.70 -9.40
N GLY A 321 -9.58 20.46 -9.48
CA GLY A 321 -9.08 21.35 -8.42
C GLY A 321 -8.93 20.67 -7.05
N SER A 322 -9.91 20.93 -6.17
CA SER A 322 -10.29 20.10 -5.02
C SER A 322 -9.82 18.66 -5.00
N HIS A 323 -10.36 17.95 -5.97
CA HIS A 323 -10.51 16.51 -5.94
C HIS A 323 -9.74 15.86 -7.09
N ASP A 324 -8.78 16.60 -7.66
CA ASP A 324 -7.89 16.11 -8.70
C ASP A 324 -6.89 15.10 -8.12
N ALA A 325 -7.26 13.82 -8.21
CA ALA A 325 -6.44 12.72 -7.75
C ALA A 325 -5.23 12.49 -8.66
N ASN A 326 -5.33 12.82 -9.95
CA ASN A 326 -4.23 12.68 -10.90
C ASN A 326 -3.11 13.66 -10.57
N GLN A 327 -3.45 14.93 -10.30
CA GLN A 327 -2.47 15.94 -9.88
C GLN A 327 -1.73 15.51 -8.62
N ARG A 328 -2.45 15.01 -7.60
CA ARG A 328 -1.85 14.51 -6.36
C ARG A 328 -0.90 13.33 -6.63
N ALA A 329 -1.34 12.35 -7.42
CA ALA A 329 -0.57 11.14 -7.71
C ALA A 329 0.70 11.44 -8.55
N VAL A 330 0.63 12.35 -9.54
CA VAL A 330 1.79 12.79 -10.32
C VAL A 330 2.78 13.59 -9.46
N ALA A 331 2.29 14.48 -8.59
CA ALA A 331 3.15 15.20 -7.66
C ALA A 331 3.86 14.24 -6.69
N GLN A 332 3.14 13.22 -6.21
CA GLN A 332 3.66 12.17 -5.34
C GLN A 332 4.76 11.34 -6.01
N SER A 333 4.56 10.84 -7.24
CA SER A 333 5.57 10.05 -7.95
C SER A 333 6.89 10.81 -8.14
N GLY A 334 6.81 12.14 -8.33
CA GLY A 334 7.97 13.02 -8.40
C GLY A 334 8.74 13.19 -7.09
N VAL A 335 8.17 12.87 -5.92
CA VAL A 335 8.76 13.11 -4.59
C VAL A 335 9.17 11.81 -3.89
N THR A 336 8.37 10.75 -4.01
CA THR A 336 8.53 9.47 -3.28
C THR A 336 9.95 8.89 -3.34
N GLY A 337 10.55 8.80 -4.53
CA GLY A 337 11.89 8.24 -4.68
C GLY A 337 12.96 9.03 -3.93
N ARG A 338 12.94 10.37 -4.03
CA ARG A 338 13.90 11.25 -3.34
C ARG A 338 13.69 11.24 -1.83
N PHE A 339 12.44 11.16 -1.38
CA PHE A 339 12.10 11.06 0.03
C PHE A 339 12.72 9.82 0.68
N TYR A 340 12.48 8.63 0.13
CA TYR A 340 13.03 7.40 0.70
C TYR A 340 14.54 7.29 0.55
N LEU A 341 15.12 7.75 -0.56
CA LEU A 341 16.57 7.80 -0.72
C LEU A 341 17.22 8.75 0.31
N GLY A 342 16.63 9.93 0.52
CA GLY A 342 17.09 10.89 1.52
C GLY A 342 16.98 10.34 2.95
N LEU A 343 15.87 9.66 3.27
CA LEU A 343 15.69 9.01 4.57
C LEU A 343 16.70 7.87 4.77
N ALA A 344 16.94 7.04 3.76
CA ALA A 344 17.92 5.97 3.79
C ALA A 344 19.34 6.52 4.02
N ALA A 345 19.75 7.54 3.26
CA ALA A 345 21.04 8.19 3.42
C ALA A 345 21.22 8.80 4.82
N LEU A 346 20.19 9.49 5.33
CA LEU A 346 20.18 10.06 6.68
C LEU A 346 20.35 8.97 7.75
N GLN A 347 19.55 7.89 7.70
CA GLN A 347 19.61 6.85 8.72
C GLN A 347 20.92 6.05 8.67
N VAL A 348 21.43 5.75 7.48
CA VAL A 348 22.75 5.11 7.31
C VAL A 348 23.84 5.99 7.92
N ALA A 349 23.85 7.29 7.63
CA ALA A 349 24.80 8.22 8.22
C ALA A 349 24.68 8.27 9.75
N LEU A 350 23.46 8.34 10.29
CA LEU A 350 23.22 8.31 11.73
C LEU A 350 23.72 7.02 12.38
N PHE A 351 23.51 5.86 11.77
CA PHE A 351 24.00 4.58 12.29
C PHE A 351 25.53 4.53 12.32
N ILE A 352 26.19 4.98 11.24
CA ILE A 352 27.66 5.07 11.19
C ILE A 352 28.19 6.00 12.28
N LEU A 353 27.56 7.17 12.49
CA LEU A 353 27.99 8.16 13.48
C LEU A 353 27.72 7.72 14.92
N VAL A 354 26.71 6.88 15.16
CA VAL A 354 26.39 6.34 16.49
C VAL A 354 27.38 5.28 16.95
N VAL A 355 27.91 4.45 16.05
CA VAL A 355 28.86 3.37 16.39
C VAL A 355 30.02 3.84 17.29
N PRO A 356 30.79 4.89 16.96
CA PRO A 356 31.88 5.37 17.82
C PRO A 356 31.37 5.89 19.18
N LEU A 357 30.14 6.38 19.26
CA LEU A 357 29.52 6.78 20.52
C LEU A 357 29.19 5.60 21.40
N MET A 358 28.60 4.54 20.84
CA MET A 358 28.33 3.31 21.57
C MET A 358 29.62 2.67 22.10
N MET A 359 30.69 2.68 21.29
CA MET A 359 32.01 2.19 21.70
C MET A 359 32.58 2.99 22.88
N ARG A 360 32.42 4.33 22.89
CA ARG A 360 32.91 5.21 23.97
C ARG A 360 31.98 5.26 25.21
N ALA A 361 30.69 5.02 25.03
CA ALA A 361 29.70 5.08 26.12
C ALA A 361 29.87 3.92 27.11
N ARG A 362 30.44 2.78 26.69
CA ARG A 362 30.69 1.63 27.56
C ARG A 362 31.87 1.92 28.50
N ARG A 363 31.56 2.32 29.74
CA ARG A 363 32.57 2.48 30.80
C ARG A 363 33.21 1.12 31.12
N HIS A 364 34.52 1.04 30.97
CA HIS A 364 35.30 -0.11 31.44
C HIS A 364 35.38 -0.04 32.97
N ALA A 365 35.36 -1.18 33.64
CA ALA A 365 35.38 -1.28 35.10
C ALA A 365 36.77 -0.95 35.74
N GLY A 366 37.55 -0.04 35.14
CA GLY A 366 38.88 0.35 35.61
C GLY A 366 39.15 1.86 35.47
N PRO A 367 40.18 2.39 36.14
CA PRO A 367 40.49 3.83 36.22
C PRO A 367 40.96 4.46 34.89
N THR A 368 41.24 3.66 33.85
CA THR A 368 41.83 4.06 32.55
C THR A 368 40.89 3.81 31.37
N GLY A 369 39.60 4.15 31.51
CA GLY A 369 38.66 4.12 30.39
C GLY A 369 38.80 5.35 29.48
N PRO A 370 38.48 5.24 28.17
CA PRO A 370 38.41 6.40 27.28
C PRO A 370 37.41 7.44 27.81
N ALA A 371 37.68 8.72 27.56
CA ALA A 371 36.84 9.83 28.01
C ALA A 371 35.38 9.65 27.54
N SER A 372 34.43 9.90 28.43
CA SER A 372 33.00 9.83 28.11
C SER A 372 32.67 10.77 26.95
N PRO A 373 31.80 10.37 26.00
CA PRO A 373 31.38 11.26 24.91
C PRO A 373 30.78 12.55 25.48
N SER A 374 30.92 13.66 24.74
CA SER A 374 30.41 14.95 25.18
C SER A 374 28.88 14.88 25.33
N ARG A 375 28.35 15.43 26.42
CA ARG A 375 26.90 15.41 26.70
C ARG A 375 26.08 16.08 25.60
N LEU A 376 26.65 17.09 24.95
CA LEU A 376 26.03 17.78 23.82
C LEU A 376 25.82 16.81 22.64
N LEU A 377 26.85 16.05 22.29
CA LEU A 377 26.81 15.17 21.13
C LEU A 377 25.89 13.96 21.35
N VAL A 378 25.82 13.43 22.58
CA VAL A 378 24.77 12.46 22.96
C VAL A 378 23.38 13.06 22.76
N ARG A 379 23.11 14.25 23.31
CA ARG A 379 21.79 14.90 23.20
C ARG A 379 21.39 15.15 21.74
N ILE A 380 22.32 15.63 20.90
CA ILE A 380 22.08 15.82 19.47
C ILE A 380 21.73 14.48 18.82
N THR A 381 22.48 13.43 19.13
CA THR A 381 22.22 12.08 18.62
C THR A 381 20.86 11.55 19.05
N GLU A 382 20.46 11.74 20.32
CA GLU A 382 19.13 11.34 20.78
C GLU A 382 18.01 12.04 20.01
N VAL A 383 18.15 13.35 19.78
CA VAL A 383 17.19 14.16 19.01
C VAL A 383 17.11 13.67 17.56
N LEU A 384 18.25 13.42 16.92
CA LEU A 384 18.30 12.94 15.53
C LEU A 384 17.74 11.52 15.36
N LEU A 385 17.93 10.64 16.34
CA LEU A 385 17.34 9.29 16.34
C LEU A 385 15.81 9.33 16.53
N ILE A 386 15.31 10.23 17.40
CA ILE A 386 13.86 10.45 17.54
C ILE A 386 13.27 11.05 16.26
N ALA A 387 13.91 12.07 15.71
CA ALA A 387 13.48 12.74 14.50
C ALA A 387 13.42 11.77 13.32
N SER A 388 14.46 10.95 13.12
CA SER A 388 14.50 9.99 12.01
C SER A 388 13.46 8.87 12.12
N GLY A 389 13.12 8.42 13.33
CA GLY A 389 12.04 7.46 13.57
C GLY A 389 10.63 8.05 13.36
N LEU A 390 10.48 9.37 13.50
CA LEU A 390 9.21 10.09 13.26
C LEU A 390 9.00 10.48 11.80
N THR A 391 10.00 10.36 10.93
CA THR A 391 9.91 10.89 9.56
C THR A 391 8.77 10.29 8.75
N ILE A 392 8.51 8.97 8.81
CA ILE A 392 7.42 8.35 8.05
C ILE A 392 6.03 8.75 8.60
N PRO A 393 5.75 8.65 9.93
CA PRO A 393 4.50 9.17 10.47
C PRO A 393 4.27 10.66 10.19
N ALA A 394 5.33 11.47 10.24
CA ALA A 394 5.25 12.90 9.92
C ALA A 394 4.96 13.17 8.44
N ALA A 395 5.53 12.36 7.53
CA ALA A 395 5.24 12.43 6.10
C ALA A 395 3.77 12.08 5.80
N LEU A 396 3.21 11.05 6.46
CA LEU A 396 1.78 10.74 6.37
C LEU A 396 0.90 11.90 6.85
N LEU A 397 1.28 12.57 7.94
CA LEU A 397 0.56 13.76 8.40
C LEU A 397 0.70 14.95 7.44
N ALA A 398 1.86 15.10 6.77
CA ALA A 398 2.05 16.12 5.74
C ALA A 398 1.12 15.93 4.54
N ASP A 399 0.77 14.68 4.20
CA ASP A 399 -0.20 14.34 3.15
C ASP A 399 -1.65 14.75 3.47
N ALA A 400 -1.95 15.15 4.71
CA ALA A 400 -3.24 15.76 5.06
C ALA A 400 -3.39 17.19 4.49
N VAL A 401 -2.28 17.84 4.14
CA VAL A 401 -2.25 19.19 3.58
C VAL A 401 -2.11 19.11 2.06
N PRO A 402 -2.85 19.90 1.26
CA PRO A 402 -2.80 19.84 -0.21
C PRO A 402 -1.52 20.46 -0.81
N TRP A 403 -0.35 19.95 -0.42
CA TRP A 403 0.97 20.43 -0.83
C TRP A 403 1.20 20.34 -2.35
N TRP A 404 0.56 19.36 -3.01
CA TRP A 404 0.62 19.13 -4.45
C TRP A 404 0.03 20.27 -5.29
N ARG A 405 -0.76 21.16 -4.68
CA ARG A 405 -1.33 22.34 -5.36
C ARG A 405 -0.41 23.55 -5.37
N SER A 406 0.68 23.51 -4.61
CA SER A 406 1.63 24.62 -4.56
C SER A 406 2.48 24.67 -5.83
N GLY A 407 3.01 25.85 -6.18
CA GLY A 407 3.98 25.99 -7.29
C GLY A 407 5.32 25.27 -7.04
N HIS A 408 5.60 24.89 -5.78
CA HIS A 408 6.81 24.17 -5.37
C HIS A 408 6.46 22.98 -4.47
N PRO A 409 5.80 21.93 -5.02
CA PRO A 409 5.22 20.85 -4.23
C PRO A 409 6.25 20.11 -3.37
N THR A 410 7.44 19.84 -3.93
CA THR A 410 8.54 19.19 -3.21
C THR A 410 9.00 19.98 -1.99
N LEU A 411 9.11 21.31 -2.10
CA LEU A 411 9.58 22.17 -1.00
C LEU A 411 8.54 22.28 0.09
N VAL A 412 7.27 22.45 -0.28
CA VAL A 412 6.16 22.54 0.68
C VAL A 412 6.00 21.23 1.44
N PHE A 413 6.04 20.08 0.74
CA PHE A 413 6.00 18.77 1.38
C PHE A 413 7.17 18.56 2.34
N ALA A 414 8.40 18.91 1.94
CA ALA A 414 9.58 18.80 2.78
C ALA A 414 9.48 19.70 4.03
N ALA A 415 9.01 20.94 3.87
CA ALA A 415 8.83 21.89 4.96
C ALA A 415 7.76 21.41 5.97
N LEU A 416 6.62 20.90 5.48
CA LEU A 416 5.56 20.34 6.32
C LEU A 416 6.05 19.10 7.08
N THR A 417 6.71 18.17 6.38
CA THR A 417 7.28 16.97 7.00
C THR A 417 8.29 17.36 8.08
N PHE A 418 9.19 18.30 7.79
CA PHE A 418 10.15 18.81 8.77
C PHE A 418 9.46 19.46 9.98
N ALA A 419 8.43 20.29 9.76
CA ALA A 419 7.67 20.92 10.83
C ALA A 419 7.00 19.88 11.74
N PHE A 420 6.38 18.83 11.19
CA PHE A 420 5.79 17.74 11.96
C PHE A 420 6.85 16.91 12.71
N VAL A 421 8.00 16.63 12.08
CA VAL A 421 9.14 15.95 12.75
C VAL A 421 9.65 16.80 13.91
N ALA A 422 9.85 18.10 13.72
CA ALA A 422 10.34 19.01 14.74
C ALA A 422 9.35 19.12 15.91
N ALA A 423 8.06 19.29 15.62
CA ALA A 423 7.00 19.35 16.62
C ALA A 423 6.88 18.04 17.42
N GLY A 424 6.86 16.89 16.73
CA GLY A 424 6.80 15.58 17.38
C GLY A 424 8.03 15.29 18.24
N THR A 425 9.23 15.63 17.74
CA THR A 425 10.49 15.47 18.49
C THR A 425 10.51 16.36 19.72
N ALA A 426 10.07 17.62 19.60
CA ALA A 426 9.94 18.55 20.72
C ALA A 426 8.95 18.03 21.76
N ALA A 427 7.76 17.58 21.35
CA ALA A 427 6.74 17.04 22.25
C ALA A 427 7.26 15.83 23.05
N ILE A 428 8.01 14.93 22.42
CA ILE A 428 8.65 13.79 23.11
C ILE A 428 9.74 14.28 24.06
N ARG A 429 10.58 15.22 23.62
CA ARG A 429 11.75 15.71 24.35
C ARG A 429 11.40 16.51 25.59
N PHE A 430 10.34 17.31 25.53
CA PHE A 430 9.86 18.16 26.62
C PHE A 430 8.82 17.48 27.51
N SER A 431 8.47 16.22 27.23
CA SER A 431 7.61 15.44 28.11
C SER A 431 8.26 15.21 29.48
N PRO A 432 7.53 15.34 30.61
CA PRO A 432 8.03 15.02 31.95
C PRO A 432 8.55 13.58 32.09
N ARG A 433 8.09 12.68 31.21
CA ARG A 433 8.47 11.26 31.22
C ARG A 433 9.68 10.94 30.34
N TYR A 434 10.28 11.93 29.68
CA TYR A 434 11.42 11.76 28.76
C TYR A 434 12.62 11.04 29.41
N GLY A 435 12.83 11.23 30.71
CA GLY A 435 13.89 10.56 31.46
C GLY A 435 13.73 9.02 31.56
N ARG A 436 12.54 8.48 31.28
CA ARG A 436 12.33 7.02 31.27
C ARG A 436 12.94 6.40 30.02
N THR A 437 13.66 5.29 30.20
CA THR A 437 14.42 4.60 29.13
C THR A 437 13.57 4.26 27.91
N LEU A 438 12.36 3.71 28.11
CA LEU A 438 11.47 3.26 27.02
C LEU A 438 10.55 4.36 26.47
N TRP A 439 10.55 5.58 27.06
CA TRP A 439 9.57 6.60 26.70
C TRP A 439 9.64 7.04 25.23
N PRO A 440 10.81 7.40 24.66
CA PRO A 440 10.88 7.79 23.26
C PRO A 440 10.45 6.66 22.32
N LEU A 441 10.93 5.43 22.57
CA LEU A 441 10.59 4.25 21.77
C LEU A 441 9.08 3.99 21.75
N GLY A 442 8.46 3.91 22.94
CA GLY A 442 7.02 3.66 23.06
C GLY A 442 6.17 4.79 22.48
N THR A 443 6.61 6.05 22.62
CA THR A 443 5.83 7.21 22.16
C THR A 443 5.85 7.34 20.64
N VAL A 444 7.01 7.21 19.98
CA VAL A 444 7.06 7.22 18.50
C VAL A 444 6.30 6.04 17.91
N ALA A 445 6.45 4.84 18.51
CA ALA A 445 5.68 3.67 18.10
C ALA A 445 4.17 3.89 18.26
N ALA A 446 3.72 4.56 19.34
CA ALA A 446 2.33 4.92 19.53
C ALA A 446 1.85 5.96 18.50
N VAL A 447 2.67 6.97 18.17
CA VAL A 447 2.37 7.94 17.11
C VAL A 447 2.18 7.23 15.78
N ALA A 448 3.06 6.30 15.42
CA ALA A 448 2.94 5.48 14.21
C ALA A 448 1.61 4.70 14.16
N VAL A 449 1.22 4.05 15.26
CA VAL A 449 -0.05 3.32 15.37
C VAL A 449 -1.25 4.25 15.25
N VAL A 450 -1.21 5.41 15.90
CA VAL A 450 -2.33 6.37 15.88
C VAL A 450 -2.48 6.98 14.50
N VAL A 451 -1.39 7.44 13.85
CA VAL A 451 -1.45 8.06 12.53
C VAL A 451 -2.01 7.06 11.50
N VAL A 452 -1.46 5.85 11.43
CA VAL A 452 -1.93 4.84 10.47
C VAL A 452 -3.32 4.31 10.85
N GLY A 453 -3.60 4.10 12.13
CA GLY A 453 -4.90 3.61 12.59
C GLY A 453 -6.04 4.60 12.31
N VAL A 454 -5.84 5.89 12.60
CA VAL A 454 -6.82 6.95 12.30
C VAL A 454 -7.00 7.10 10.79
N ASP A 455 -5.90 7.02 10.02
CA ASP A 455 -5.97 7.01 8.57
C ASP A 455 -6.88 5.88 8.06
N LEU A 456 -6.69 4.63 8.52
CA LEU A 456 -7.57 3.52 8.13
C LEU A 456 -9.03 3.72 8.52
N MET A 457 -9.29 4.23 9.73
CA MET A 457 -10.65 4.50 10.20
C MET A 457 -11.35 5.62 9.42
N THR A 458 -10.58 6.55 8.85
CA THR A 458 -11.09 7.62 7.96
C THR A 458 -11.06 7.22 6.48
N GLY A 459 -10.74 5.95 6.21
CA GLY A 459 -10.72 5.38 4.88
C GLY A 459 -9.43 5.63 4.12
N ALA A 460 -8.24 5.48 4.73
CA ALA A 460 -6.93 5.46 4.07
C ALA A 460 -6.61 6.67 3.15
N GLN A 461 -7.03 7.88 3.55
CA GLN A 461 -6.89 9.12 2.77
C GLN A 461 -5.44 9.66 2.71
N LEU A 462 -4.63 9.37 3.74
CA LEU A 462 -3.22 9.75 3.81
C LEU A 462 -2.35 8.78 3.01
N GLN A 463 -2.73 7.51 2.96
CA GLN A 463 -1.99 6.49 2.21
C GLN A 463 -2.25 6.55 0.70
N LEU A 464 -3.49 6.82 0.27
CA LEU A 464 -3.81 6.91 -1.15
C LEU A 464 -3.18 8.16 -1.77
N ASN A 465 -2.30 7.97 -2.76
CA ASN A 465 -1.52 9.02 -3.42
C ASN A 465 -0.69 9.87 -2.43
N GLY A 466 -0.28 9.29 -1.30
CA GLY A 466 0.63 9.89 -0.33
C GLY A 466 2.09 9.54 -0.61
N VAL A 467 3.02 10.43 -0.26
CA VAL A 467 4.47 10.18 -0.47
C VAL A 467 4.94 8.99 0.34
N ALA A 468 4.42 8.86 1.56
CA ALA A 468 4.67 7.72 2.44
C ALA A 468 3.67 6.55 2.25
N GLY A 469 2.85 6.61 1.20
CA GLY A 469 1.76 5.69 0.91
C GLY A 469 1.93 4.90 -0.40
N TYR A 470 0.83 4.66 -1.10
CA TYR A 470 0.77 3.98 -2.40
C TYR A 470 0.10 4.87 -3.46
N SER A 471 0.33 4.56 -4.73
CA SER A 471 -0.19 5.37 -5.85
C SER A 471 -1.30 4.64 -6.61
N ALA A 472 -2.41 5.33 -6.87
CA ALA A 472 -3.47 4.84 -7.74
C ALA A 472 -3.01 4.72 -9.21
N ILE A 473 -2.02 5.52 -9.62
CA ILE A 473 -1.41 5.47 -10.95
C ILE A 473 -0.64 4.15 -11.15
N GLU A 474 0.10 3.70 -10.13
CA GLU A 474 0.79 2.41 -10.18
C GLU A 474 -0.19 1.23 -10.26
N GLY A 475 -1.46 1.43 -9.92
CA GLY A 475 -2.54 0.48 -10.09
C GLY A 475 -2.41 -0.84 -9.33
N SER A 476 -1.55 -0.88 -8.31
CA SER A 476 -1.32 -2.07 -7.47
C SER A 476 -2.29 -2.17 -6.29
N ARG A 477 -2.75 -1.03 -5.77
CA ARG A 477 -3.67 -0.94 -4.62
C ARG A 477 -4.41 0.40 -4.63
N TYR A 478 -5.68 0.40 -4.21
CA TYR A 478 -6.53 1.60 -4.15
C TYR A 478 -7.20 1.80 -2.79
N ALA A 479 -7.17 0.79 -1.92
CA ALA A 479 -7.75 0.84 -0.59
C ALA A 479 -6.86 0.12 0.44
N GLY A 480 -7.05 0.49 1.70
CA GLY A 480 -6.41 -0.14 2.84
C GLY A 480 -4.93 0.19 3.01
N LEU A 481 -4.14 -0.80 3.45
CA LEU A 481 -2.73 -0.63 3.80
C LEU A 481 -1.79 -0.94 2.63
N GLY A 482 -0.90 0.01 2.32
CA GLY A 482 0.28 -0.28 1.50
C GLY A 482 1.41 -0.92 2.30
N SER A 483 2.45 -1.42 1.62
CA SER A 483 3.60 -2.10 2.25
C SER A 483 4.29 -1.26 3.32
N VAL A 484 4.40 0.05 3.07
CA VAL A 484 5.00 1.01 4.03
C VAL A 484 4.10 1.19 5.25
N GLY A 485 2.81 1.48 5.03
CA GLY A 485 1.83 1.62 6.11
C GLY A 485 1.75 0.37 6.99
N LEU A 486 1.76 -0.83 6.37
CA LEU A 486 1.81 -2.10 7.07
C LEU A 486 3.06 -2.22 7.96
N GLY A 487 4.25 -1.96 7.41
CA GLY A 487 5.51 -2.05 8.16
C GLY A 487 5.54 -1.10 9.37
N VAL A 488 5.14 0.15 9.16
CA VAL A 488 5.05 1.19 10.21
C VAL A 488 4.05 0.80 11.30
N PHE A 489 2.84 0.37 10.91
CA PHE A 489 1.78 0.04 11.84
C PHE A 489 2.09 -1.22 12.66
N VAL A 490 2.61 -2.28 12.02
CA VAL A 490 2.96 -3.54 12.70
C VAL A 490 4.13 -3.35 13.66
N ALA A 491 5.18 -2.65 13.22
CA ALA A 491 6.30 -2.32 14.09
C ALA A 491 5.85 -1.47 15.28
N GLY A 492 5.03 -0.44 15.03
CA GLY A 492 4.46 0.40 16.07
C GLY A 492 3.62 -0.39 17.07
N ALA A 493 2.66 -1.19 16.61
CA ALA A 493 1.73 -1.93 17.46
C ALA A 493 2.45 -2.94 18.36
N LEU A 494 3.39 -3.71 17.81
CA LEU A 494 4.14 -4.69 18.58
C LEU A 494 5.15 -4.02 19.54
N VAL A 495 5.80 -2.93 19.15
CA VAL A 495 6.71 -2.19 20.05
C VAL A 495 5.94 -1.54 21.20
N VAL A 496 4.78 -0.93 20.93
CA VAL A 496 3.87 -0.42 21.97
C VAL A 496 3.46 -1.55 22.91
N ALA A 497 3.05 -2.70 22.36
CA ALA A 497 2.69 -3.87 23.14
C ALA A 497 3.86 -4.33 24.04
N GLY A 498 5.08 -4.38 23.50
CA GLY A 498 6.29 -4.72 24.22
C GLY A 498 6.63 -3.75 25.35
N CYS A 499 6.37 -2.46 25.16
CA CYS A 499 6.56 -1.41 26.17
C CYS A 499 5.49 -1.49 27.27
N VAL A 500 4.21 -1.57 26.89
CA VAL A 500 3.07 -1.67 27.83
C VAL A 500 3.14 -2.99 28.62
N ALA A 501 3.59 -4.08 28.01
CA ALA A 501 3.79 -5.35 28.69
C ALA A 501 4.85 -5.28 29.81
N GLN A 502 5.73 -4.27 29.83
CA GLN A 502 6.63 -4.07 30.98
C GLN A 502 5.91 -3.53 32.22
N LEU A 503 4.75 -2.88 32.04
CA LEU A 503 3.97 -2.30 33.13
C LEU A 503 3.14 -3.35 33.89
N VAL A 504 2.94 -4.53 33.30
CA VAL A 504 2.16 -5.63 33.89
C VAL A 504 3.05 -6.75 34.42
N ARG A 505 2.51 -7.54 35.36
CA ARG A 505 3.21 -8.70 35.91
C ARG A 505 3.47 -9.73 34.79
N ARG A 506 4.55 -10.50 34.91
CA ARG A 506 4.98 -11.54 33.95
C ARG A 506 3.86 -12.41 33.35
N PRO A 507 2.89 -12.96 34.12
CA PRO A 507 1.83 -13.80 33.54
C PRO A 507 0.83 -13.05 32.65
N TRP A 508 0.70 -11.73 32.78
CA TRP A 508 -0.24 -10.90 32.02
C TRP A 508 0.37 -10.33 30.73
N ARG A 509 1.68 -10.48 30.54
CA ARG A 509 2.38 -9.97 29.35
C ARG A 509 1.85 -10.53 28.02
N PRO A 510 1.58 -11.85 27.89
CA PRO A 510 0.98 -12.39 26.68
C PRO A 510 -0.38 -11.80 26.36
N VAL A 511 -1.19 -11.50 27.39
CA VAL A 511 -2.53 -10.91 27.22
C VAL A 511 -2.42 -9.53 26.57
N VAL A 512 -1.51 -8.68 27.06
CA VAL A 512 -1.27 -7.35 26.47
C VAL A 512 -0.83 -7.48 25.00
N VAL A 513 0.09 -8.39 24.70
CA VAL A 513 0.59 -8.62 23.34
C VAL A 513 -0.52 -9.12 22.42
N VAL A 514 -1.38 -10.03 22.91
CA VAL A 514 -2.48 -10.59 22.14
C VAL A 514 -3.59 -9.57 21.91
N LEU A 515 -3.91 -8.72 22.88
CA LEU A 515 -4.90 -7.66 22.70
C LEU A 515 -4.43 -6.62 21.68
N ALA A 516 -3.20 -6.13 21.83
CA ALA A 516 -2.63 -5.17 20.87
C ALA A 516 -2.40 -5.79 19.49
N GLY A 517 -1.95 -7.05 19.45
CA GLY A 517 -1.74 -7.82 18.24
C GLY A 517 -3.04 -8.16 17.52
N GLY A 518 -4.07 -8.59 18.25
CA GLY A 518 -5.40 -8.86 17.71
C GLY A 518 -6.04 -7.60 17.13
N PHE A 519 -5.90 -6.46 17.81
CA PHE A 519 -6.28 -5.16 17.24
C PHE A 519 -5.55 -4.88 15.92
N ALA A 520 -4.24 -5.13 15.86
CA ALA A 520 -3.47 -4.95 14.63
C ALA A 520 -3.93 -5.88 13.51
N VAL A 521 -4.22 -7.15 13.81
CA VAL A 521 -4.73 -8.13 12.84
C VAL A 521 -6.09 -7.71 12.29
N ILE A 522 -7.01 -7.22 13.13
CA ILE A 522 -8.32 -6.72 12.69
C ILE A 522 -8.15 -5.49 11.79
N MET A 523 -7.31 -4.53 12.19
CA MET A 523 -7.06 -3.33 11.41
C MET A 523 -6.44 -3.64 10.05
N VAL A 524 -5.53 -4.62 9.97
CA VAL A 524 -4.85 -5.01 8.73
C VAL A 524 -5.75 -5.87 7.84
N GLY A 525 -6.42 -6.87 8.40
CA GLY A 525 -7.15 -7.89 7.64
C GLY A 525 -8.59 -7.54 7.29
N SER A 526 -9.21 -6.58 8.00
CA SER A 526 -10.60 -6.21 7.74
C SER A 526 -10.76 -5.68 6.31
N PRO A 527 -11.74 -6.20 5.53
CA PRO A 527 -12.05 -5.70 4.18
C PRO A 527 -12.40 -4.22 4.13
N TYR A 528 -12.85 -3.63 5.25
CA TYR A 528 -13.27 -2.23 5.35
C TYR A 528 -12.16 -1.29 5.77
N LEU A 529 -11.10 -1.82 6.38
CA LEU A 529 -9.99 -1.04 6.93
C LEU A 529 -8.75 -1.32 6.09
N GLY A 530 -7.87 -2.21 6.54
CA GLY A 530 -6.59 -2.48 5.89
C GLY A 530 -6.67 -3.27 4.59
N ALA A 531 -7.78 -3.99 4.32
CA ALA A 531 -8.02 -4.76 3.10
C ALA A 531 -6.80 -5.63 2.68
N ASP A 532 -6.09 -6.18 3.66
CA ASP A 532 -4.85 -6.93 3.45
C ASP A 532 -4.87 -8.26 4.24
N PRO A 533 -5.63 -9.26 3.76
CA PRO A 533 -5.74 -10.55 4.43
C PRO A 533 -4.37 -11.27 4.50
N VAL A 534 -3.52 -11.07 3.49
CA VAL A 534 -2.18 -11.65 3.43
C VAL A 534 -1.27 -11.03 4.49
N GLY A 535 -1.29 -9.71 4.64
CA GLY A 535 -0.61 -9.02 5.73
C GLY A 535 -1.11 -9.48 7.11
N ALA A 536 -2.43 -9.66 7.27
CA ALA A 536 -3.03 -10.11 8.53
C ALA A 536 -2.55 -11.50 8.97
N VAL A 537 -2.33 -12.42 8.03
CA VAL A 537 -1.73 -13.74 8.30
C VAL A 537 -0.32 -13.59 8.86
N ALA A 538 0.52 -12.76 8.22
CA ALA A 538 1.88 -12.51 8.66
C ALA A 538 1.92 -11.85 10.06
N VAL A 539 1.05 -10.86 10.29
CA VAL A 539 0.89 -10.20 11.61
C VAL A 539 0.46 -11.21 12.67
N THR A 540 -0.48 -12.11 12.37
CA THR A 540 -0.89 -13.17 13.29
C THR A 540 0.29 -14.05 13.70
N GLY A 541 1.12 -14.47 12.75
CA GLY A 541 2.36 -15.21 13.03
C GLY A 541 3.31 -14.45 13.96
N GLY A 542 3.54 -13.16 13.69
CA GLY A 542 4.36 -12.29 14.53
C GLY A 542 3.81 -12.10 15.94
N VAL A 543 2.50 -11.89 16.08
CA VAL A 543 1.81 -11.76 17.37
C VAL A 543 1.95 -13.04 18.19
N CYS A 544 1.78 -14.22 17.58
CA CYS A 544 1.95 -15.50 18.26
C CYS A 544 3.38 -15.68 18.80
N VAL A 545 4.39 -15.35 17.97
CA VAL A 545 5.81 -15.39 18.38
C VAL A 545 6.07 -14.39 19.52
N ALA A 546 5.57 -13.16 19.42
CA ALA A 546 5.72 -12.16 20.48
C ALA A 546 5.02 -12.60 21.78
N ALA A 547 3.80 -13.13 21.71
CA ALA A 547 3.07 -13.59 22.89
C ALA A 547 3.81 -14.74 23.59
N ALA A 548 4.34 -15.70 22.81
CA ALA A 548 5.09 -16.84 23.29
C ALA A 548 6.39 -16.45 24.02
N ILE A 549 7.11 -15.45 23.52
CA ILE A 549 8.40 -15.01 24.08
C ILE A 549 8.22 -13.99 25.23
N SER A 550 7.09 -13.27 25.29
CA SER A 550 6.86 -12.13 26.20
C SER A 550 7.06 -12.43 27.70
N THR A 551 6.90 -13.69 28.11
CA THR A 551 7.10 -14.16 29.49
C THR A 551 8.57 -14.31 29.89
N GLY A 552 9.50 -14.24 28.94
CA GLY A 552 10.95 -14.32 29.18
C GLY A 552 11.59 -15.67 28.89
N GLY A 553 10.92 -16.55 28.12
CA GLY A 553 11.47 -17.85 27.69
C GLY A 553 12.14 -17.82 26.31
N TRP A 554 12.66 -18.99 25.92
CA TRP A 554 13.08 -19.30 24.55
C TRP A 554 11.89 -19.77 23.70
N LEU A 555 12.01 -19.64 22.39
CA LEU A 555 11.04 -20.21 21.45
C LEU A 555 11.20 -21.72 21.47
N THR A 556 10.23 -22.44 22.05
CA THR A 556 10.22 -23.91 22.01
C THR A 556 9.51 -24.36 20.74
N PHE A 557 9.90 -25.51 20.19
CA PHE A 557 9.26 -26.08 18.98
C PHE A 557 7.73 -26.16 19.09
N PRO A 558 7.11 -26.54 20.24
CA PRO A 558 5.66 -26.51 20.39
C PRO A 558 5.06 -25.10 20.22
N ARG A 559 5.70 -24.07 20.78
CA ARG A 559 5.20 -22.69 20.66
C ARG A 559 5.26 -22.19 19.22
N PHE A 560 6.31 -22.57 18.49
CA PHE A 560 6.43 -22.29 17.07
C PHE A 560 5.36 -23.04 16.27
N ALA A 561 5.19 -24.36 16.48
CA ALA A 561 4.17 -25.16 15.81
C ALA A 561 2.76 -24.60 16.02
N TRP A 562 2.42 -24.19 17.24
CA TRP A 562 1.11 -23.59 17.53
C TRP A 562 0.93 -22.19 16.93
N ALA A 563 1.99 -21.38 16.83
CA ALA A 563 1.96 -20.11 16.09
C ALA A 563 1.69 -20.35 14.59
N THR A 564 2.34 -21.37 14.01
CA THR A 564 2.10 -21.79 12.62
C THR A 564 0.68 -22.30 12.42
N VAL A 565 0.17 -23.14 13.32
CA VAL A 565 -1.23 -23.62 13.28
C VAL A 565 -2.22 -22.46 13.41
N ALA A 566 -1.96 -21.48 14.29
CA ALA A 566 -2.81 -20.31 14.44
C ALA A 566 -2.84 -19.45 13.17
N GLY A 567 -1.66 -19.19 12.59
CA GLY A 567 -1.55 -18.49 11.31
C GLY A 567 -2.29 -19.22 10.20
N LEU A 568 -2.09 -20.55 10.09
CA LEU A 568 -2.78 -21.40 9.12
C LEU A 568 -4.30 -21.39 9.32
N ALA A 569 -4.78 -21.46 10.56
CA ALA A 569 -6.21 -21.40 10.86
C ALA A 569 -6.84 -20.05 10.46
N VAL A 570 -6.13 -18.94 10.68
CA VAL A 570 -6.55 -17.62 10.21
C VAL A 570 -6.57 -17.58 8.69
N THR A 571 -5.52 -18.06 8.01
CA THR A 571 -5.47 -18.14 6.54
C THR A 571 -6.63 -18.97 5.98
N ILE A 572 -6.89 -20.15 6.55
CA ILE A 572 -8.00 -21.03 6.16
C ILE A 572 -9.34 -20.34 6.41
N GLY A 573 -9.49 -19.60 7.51
CA GLY A 573 -10.68 -18.81 7.81
C GLY A 573 -10.95 -17.74 6.75
N PHE A 574 -9.94 -16.93 6.41
CA PHE A 574 -10.02 -15.95 5.33
C PHE A 574 -10.33 -16.60 3.98
N ALA A 575 -9.66 -17.71 3.67
CA ALA A 575 -9.86 -18.49 2.47
C ALA A 575 -11.27 -19.02 2.32
N ALA A 576 -11.81 -19.65 3.36
CA ALA A 576 -13.15 -20.23 3.35
C ALA A 576 -14.22 -19.15 3.15
N LEU A 577 -14.08 -18.00 3.81
CA LEU A 577 -15.00 -16.87 3.65
C LEU A 577 -14.93 -16.24 2.26
N ASP A 578 -13.75 -16.24 1.63
CA ASP A 578 -13.59 -15.71 0.29
C ASP A 578 -14.09 -16.70 -0.79
N LEU A 579 -13.87 -18.00 -0.60
CA LEU A 579 -14.34 -19.06 -1.50
C LEU A 579 -15.88 -19.20 -1.52
N GLN A 580 -16.55 -18.82 -0.44
CA GLN A 580 -18.02 -18.74 -0.38
C GLN A 580 -18.61 -17.65 -1.29
N ARG A 581 -17.80 -16.71 -1.78
CA ARG A 581 -18.25 -15.70 -2.75
C ARG A 581 -18.38 -16.32 -4.14
N ALA A 582 -19.31 -15.78 -4.93
CA ALA A 582 -19.39 -16.12 -6.35
C ALA A 582 -18.03 -15.85 -7.02
N VAL A 583 -17.63 -16.69 -7.99
CA VAL A 583 -16.35 -16.58 -8.72
C VAL A 583 -16.01 -15.13 -9.13
N PRO A 584 -16.93 -14.33 -9.70
CA PRO A 584 -16.64 -12.94 -10.07
C PRO A 584 -16.46 -11.99 -8.88
N GLU A 585 -16.79 -12.37 -7.64
CA GLU A 585 -16.71 -11.56 -6.42
C GLU A 585 -15.64 -12.03 -5.42
N ARG A 586 -15.00 -13.19 -5.67
CA ARG A 586 -13.90 -13.71 -4.84
C ARG A 586 -12.74 -12.72 -4.83
N GLY A 587 -12.18 -12.43 -3.66
CA GLY A 587 -10.94 -11.66 -3.52
C GLY A 587 -9.70 -12.34 -4.09
N SER A 588 -8.56 -11.69 -3.95
CA SER A 588 -7.27 -12.20 -4.46
C SER A 588 -6.85 -13.52 -3.81
N LEU A 589 -7.13 -13.70 -2.52
CA LEU A 589 -6.81 -14.91 -1.76
C LEU A 589 -7.66 -16.10 -2.24
N GLY A 590 -8.96 -15.92 -2.42
CA GLY A 590 -9.88 -16.94 -2.93
C GLY A 590 -9.59 -17.32 -4.38
N LYS A 591 -9.19 -16.36 -5.23
CA LYS A 591 -8.70 -16.65 -6.60
C LYS A 591 -7.42 -17.49 -6.57
N PHE A 592 -6.40 -17.05 -5.83
CA PHE A 592 -5.13 -17.79 -5.73
C PHE A 592 -5.32 -19.22 -5.22
N LEU A 593 -6.19 -19.42 -4.23
CA LEU A 593 -6.48 -20.75 -3.72
C LEU A 593 -7.31 -21.59 -4.70
N GLY A 594 -8.22 -20.98 -5.45
CA GLY A 594 -8.89 -21.63 -6.58
C GLY A 594 -7.86 -22.11 -7.61
N GLU A 595 -7.00 -21.21 -8.08
CA GLU A 595 -5.91 -21.52 -9.02
C GLU A 595 -4.96 -22.60 -8.48
N LEU A 596 -4.68 -22.61 -7.17
CA LEU A 596 -3.83 -23.62 -6.55
C LEU A 596 -4.51 -24.99 -6.50
N LEU A 597 -5.81 -25.03 -6.19
CA LEU A 597 -6.61 -26.25 -6.18
C LEU A 597 -6.80 -26.81 -7.60
N ASP A 598 -6.93 -25.93 -8.59
CA ASP A 598 -7.10 -26.27 -10.01
C ASP A 598 -5.77 -26.58 -10.71
N GLY A 599 -4.63 -26.43 -10.01
CA GLY A 599 -3.29 -26.69 -10.56
C GLY A 599 -2.76 -25.62 -11.51
N THR A 600 -3.39 -24.44 -11.56
CA THR A 600 -3.09 -23.32 -12.46
C THR A 600 -2.41 -22.13 -11.78
N ALA A 601 -1.99 -22.25 -10.51
CA ALA A 601 -1.34 -21.16 -9.75
C ALA A 601 0.08 -20.78 -10.20
N GLY A 602 0.68 -21.47 -11.18
CA GLY A 602 2.05 -21.22 -11.66
C GLY A 602 2.33 -19.75 -12.01
N PRO A 603 1.53 -19.12 -12.90
CA PRO A 603 1.69 -17.71 -13.26
C PRO A 603 1.50 -16.75 -12.07
N ALA A 604 0.62 -17.08 -11.12
CA ALA A 604 0.45 -16.28 -9.90
C ALA A 604 1.70 -16.31 -9.00
N MET A 605 2.36 -17.46 -8.90
CA MET A 605 3.63 -17.59 -8.19
C MET A 605 4.75 -16.83 -8.92
N GLU A 606 4.80 -16.90 -10.24
CA GLU A 606 5.75 -16.11 -11.05
C GLU A 606 5.53 -14.60 -10.87
N ARG A 607 4.27 -14.12 -10.81
CA ARG A 607 3.95 -12.72 -10.44
C ARG A 607 4.53 -12.33 -9.10
N ALA A 608 4.30 -13.15 -8.07
CA ALA A 608 4.80 -12.89 -6.73
C ALA A 608 6.34 -12.87 -6.69
N ALA A 609 7.00 -13.74 -7.45
CA ALA A 609 8.46 -13.79 -7.56
C ALA A 609 9.03 -12.58 -8.33
N ALA A 610 8.45 -12.22 -9.48
CA ALA A 610 8.90 -11.10 -10.30
C ALA A 610 8.71 -9.75 -9.59
N SER A 611 7.57 -9.56 -8.91
CA SER A 611 7.32 -8.37 -8.08
C SER A 611 8.32 -8.25 -6.92
N SER A 612 8.68 -9.37 -6.30
CA SER A 612 9.70 -9.39 -5.23
C SER A 612 11.07 -8.91 -5.73
N GLY A 613 11.46 -9.30 -6.95
CA GLY A 613 12.74 -8.90 -7.55
C GLY A 613 12.88 -7.39 -7.69
N HIS A 614 11.89 -6.73 -8.29
CA HIS A 614 11.88 -5.26 -8.41
C HIS A 614 11.80 -4.54 -7.06
N ALA A 615 11.16 -5.13 -6.07
CA ALA A 615 11.10 -4.57 -4.72
C ALA A 615 12.47 -4.54 -4.02
N LEU A 616 13.43 -5.37 -4.42
CA LEU A 616 14.78 -5.40 -3.85
C LEU A 616 15.60 -4.15 -4.23
N ASP A 617 15.36 -3.56 -5.40
CA ASP A 617 16.09 -2.37 -5.88
C ASP A 617 15.61 -1.04 -5.25
N SER A 618 14.69 -1.11 -4.29
CA SER A 618 14.12 0.06 -3.61
C SER A 618 15.03 0.61 -2.50
N ALA A 619 14.96 1.93 -2.26
CA ALA A 619 15.58 2.57 -1.09
C ALA A 619 15.07 2.01 0.25
N LEU A 620 13.89 1.40 0.27
CA LEU A 620 13.39 0.68 1.45
C LEU A 620 14.21 -0.57 1.77
N THR A 621 14.78 -1.24 0.76
CA THR A 621 15.72 -2.36 0.97
C THR A 621 16.99 -1.89 1.66
N ILE A 622 17.50 -0.71 1.31
CA ILE A 622 18.65 -0.09 1.99
C ILE A 622 18.32 0.12 3.48
N LEU A 623 17.14 0.65 3.80
CA LEU A 623 16.67 0.83 5.18
C LEU A 623 16.55 -0.51 5.93
N ALA A 624 16.03 -1.55 5.28
CA ALA A 624 15.92 -2.88 5.87
C ALA A 624 17.29 -3.48 6.19
N LEU A 625 18.22 -3.45 5.22
CA LEU A 625 19.58 -3.99 5.37
C LEU A 625 20.41 -3.19 6.37
N ALA A 626 20.39 -1.86 6.30
CA ALA A 626 21.08 -1.00 7.25
C ALA A 626 20.53 -1.19 8.68
N GLY A 627 19.21 -1.26 8.82
CA GLY A 627 18.55 -1.55 10.09
C GLY A 627 18.94 -2.92 10.65
N ALA A 628 18.92 -3.96 9.82
CA ALA A 628 19.32 -5.32 10.21
C ALA A 628 20.79 -5.37 10.62
N MET A 629 21.69 -4.73 9.86
CA MET A 629 23.12 -4.64 10.19
C MET A 629 23.35 -3.89 11.50
N MET A 630 22.62 -2.79 11.74
CA MET A 630 22.71 -2.03 12.97
C MET A 630 22.18 -2.81 14.18
N LEU A 631 21.10 -3.57 14.02
CA LEU A 631 20.60 -4.48 15.06
C LEU A 631 21.59 -5.61 15.33
N ALA A 632 22.18 -6.21 14.29
CA ALA A 632 23.20 -7.25 14.43
C ALA A 632 24.44 -6.72 15.15
N PHE A 633 24.93 -5.53 14.79
CA PHE A 633 25.98 -4.84 15.53
C PHE A 633 25.56 -4.63 16.99
N SER A 634 24.38 -4.07 17.24
CA SER A 634 23.90 -3.79 18.59
C SER A 634 23.71 -5.06 19.45
N GLN A 635 23.43 -6.20 18.83
CA GLN A 635 23.20 -7.49 19.47
C GLN A 635 24.47 -8.26 19.75
N PHE A 636 25.33 -8.43 18.73
CA PHE A 636 26.48 -9.34 18.78
C PHE A 636 27.79 -8.63 19.13
N SER A 637 27.86 -7.31 18.93
CA SER A 637 29.03 -6.54 19.34
C SER A 637 29.08 -6.41 20.86
N ALA A 638 30.29 -6.52 21.41
CA ALA A 638 30.55 -6.22 22.82
C ALA A 638 30.15 -4.78 23.21
N TRP A 639 30.02 -3.90 22.22
CA TRP A 639 29.72 -2.47 22.35
C TRP A 639 28.23 -2.14 22.19
N GLY A 640 27.40 -3.10 21.76
CA GLY A 640 26.06 -2.85 21.22
C GLY A 640 24.91 -2.72 22.23
N GLY A 641 25.06 -3.30 23.43
CA GLY A 641 24.11 -3.13 24.55
C GLY A 641 22.70 -3.73 24.38
N LEU A 642 22.31 -4.23 23.20
CA LEU A 642 20.94 -4.70 22.93
C LEU A 642 20.56 -5.94 23.76
N ASN A 643 21.51 -6.85 23.95
CA ASN A 643 21.33 -7.98 24.88
C ASN A 643 20.98 -7.54 26.31
N ARG A 644 21.53 -6.41 26.77
CA ARG A 644 21.20 -5.85 28.09
C ARG A 644 19.79 -5.28 28.11
N VAL A 645 19.38 -4.58 27.04
CA VAL A 645 17.98 -4.12 26.88
C VAL A 645 17.02 -5.30 26.92
N PHE A 646 17.32 -6.40 26.22
CA PHE A 646 16.48 -7.59 26.21
C PHE A 646 16.45 -8.33 27.55
N GLY A 647 17.53 -8.31 28.32
CA GLY A 647 17.57 -8.83 29.68
C GLY A 647 16.68 -8.01 30.63
N LEU A 648 16.77 -6.68 30.56
CA LEU A 648 15.96 -5.76 31.38
C LEU A 648 14.48 -5.74 30.96
N HIS A 649 14.22 -5.86 29.66
CA HIS A 649 12.90 -5.73 29.07
C HIS A 649 12.56 -6.94 28.16
N PRO A 650 12.25 -8.12 28.72
CA PRO A 650 12.01 -9.34 27.93
C PRO A 650 10.84 -9.24 26.94
N ALA A 651 9.78 -8.50 27.27
CA ALA A 651 8.67 -8.29 26.34
C ALA A 651 9.05 -7.43 25.12
N LEU A 652 10.09 -6.59 25.21
CA LEU A 652 10.59 -5.84 24.05
C LEU A 652 11.37 -6.75 23.09
N ARG A 653 12.13 -7.72 23.61
CA ARG A 653 12.72 -8.80 22.80
C ARG A 653 11.65 -9.57 22.04
N ALA A 654 10.56 -9.89 22.74
CA ALA A 654 9.43 -10.60 22.16
C ALA A 654 8.74 -9.79 21.05
N ALA A 655 8.50 -8.49 21.31
CA ALA A 655 7.96 -7.57 20.32
C ALA A 655 8.84 -7.51 19.06
N LEU A 656 10.16 -7.34 19.20
CA LEU A 656 11.07 -7.29 18.06
C LEU A 656 11.05 -8.59 17.25
N GLY A 657 11.13 -9.75 17.92
CA GLY A 657 11.05 -11.05 17.25
C GLY A 657 9.73 -11.25 16.49
N GLY A 658 8.62 -10.85 17.10
CA GLY A 658 7.31 -10.87 16.44
C GLY A 658 7.23 -9.91 15.24
N THR A 659 7.75 -8.69 15.37
CA THR A 659 7.81 -7.72 14.27
C THR A 659 8.63 -8.29 13.11
N THR A 660 9.80 -8.86 13.36
CA THR A 660 10.64 -9.47 12.32
C THR A 660 9.89 -10.58 11.57
N VAL A 661 9.21 -11.48 12.29
CA VAL A 661 8.41 -12.55 11.67
C VAL A 661 7.28 -11.97 10.82
N ALA A 662 6.55 -10.98 11.34
CA ALA A 662 5.43 -10.37 10.62
C ALA A 662 5.87 -9.62 9.36
N VAL A 663 6.92 -8.79 9.43
CA VAL A 663 7.31 -7.95 8.29
C VAL A 663 8.01 -8.74 7.19
N LEU A 664 8.78 -9.77 7.55
CA LEU A 664 9.39 -10.67 6.57
C LEU A 664 8.33 -11.59 5.95
N GLY A 665 7.42 -12.13 6.77
CA GLY A 665 6.29 -12.93 6.28
C GLY A 665 5.41 -12.13 5.32
N ALA A 666 5.07 -10.89 5.66
CA ALA A 666 4.30 -10.02 4.78
C ALA A 666 5.06 -9.67 3.50
N GLY A 667 6.35 -9.36 3.59
CA GLY A 667 7.20 -9.06 2.44
C GLY A 667 7.23 -10.20 1.41
N VAL A 668 7.38 -11.44 1.88
CA VAL A 668 7.37 -12.64 1.03
C VAL A 668 5.99 -12.89 0.45
N LEU A 669 4.95 -12.92 1.30
CA LEU A 669 3.60 -13.29 0.86
C LEU A 669 2.97 -12.27 -0.09
N GLN A 670 3.35 -10.99 0.01
CA GLN A 670 2.83 -9.92 -0.86
C GLN A 670 3.68 -9.67 -2.11
N GLY A 671 4.82 -10.36 -2.26
CA GLY A 671 5.79 -10.02 -3.31
C GLY A 671 6.41 -8.63 -3.13
N ALA A 672 6.42 -8.09 -1.90
CA ALA A 672 6.88 -6.74 -1.59
C ALA A 672 8.37 -6.69 -1.17
N GLY A 673 9.08 -7.83 -1.27
CA GLY A 673 10.49 -7.94 -0.90
C GLY A 673 10.76 -7.39 0.51
N PHE A 674 11.71 -6.47 0.63
CA PHE A 674 12.06 -5.82 1.89
C PHE A 674 11.32 -4.52 2.15
N ALA A 675 10.32 -4.13 1.35
CA ALA A 675 9.62 -2.85 1.53
C ALA A 675 8.94 -2.73 2.91
N VAL A 676 8.22 -3.77 3.34
CA VAL A 676 7.56 -3.83 4.66
C VAL A 676 8.60 -3.80 5.80
N ALA A 677 9.67 -4.58 5.66
CA ALA A 677 10.75 -4.64 6.64
C ALA A 677 11.54 -3.33 6.74
N GLY A 678 11.76 -2.64 5.62
CA GLY A 678 12.44 -1.35 5.53
C GLY A 678 11.66 -0.25 6.21
N ALA A 679 10.35 -0.18 5.97
CA ALA A 679 9.46 0.77 6.64
C ALA A 679 9.40 0.53 8.16
N ALA A 680 9.30 -0.74 8.59
CA ALA A 680 9.37 -1.12 9.99
C ALA A 680 10.71 -0.74 10.64
N ALA A 681 11.83 -1.02 9.95
CA ALA A 681 13.17 -0.71 10.42
C ALA A 681 13.39 0.80 10.55
N ALA A 682 12.90 1.58 9.58
CA ALA A 682 13.03 3.02 9.56
C ALA A 682 12.40 3.71 10.79
N VAL A 683 11.32 3.14 11.34
CA VAL A 683 10.67 3.65 12.55
C VAL A 683 11.28 3.08 13.82
N ALA A 684 11.47 1.75 13.89
CA ALA A 684 11.81 1.07 15.14
C ALA A 684 13.31 1.07 15.47
N VAL A 685 14.19 0.89 14.48
CA VAL A 685 15.63 0.68 14.72
C VAL A 685 16.32 1.91 15.31
N PRO A 686 16.12 3.15 14.81
CA PRO A 686 16.73 4.33 15.42
C PRO A 686 16.41 4.47 16.91
N LEU A 687 15.21 4.09 17.32
CA LEU A 687 14.76 4.18 18.70
C LEU A 687 15.27 3.03 19.56
N LEU A 688 15.43 1.83 18.99
CA LEU A 688 16.11 0.73 19.68
C LEU A 688 17.57 1.10 19.95
N VAL A 689 18.24 1.72 18.98
CA VAL A 689 19.60 2.25 19.12
C VAL A 689 19.67 3.35 20.18
N LEU A 690 18.68 4.25 20.24
CA LEU A 690 18.57 5.22 21.33
C LEU A 690 18.41 4.53 22.69
N THR A 691 17.60 3.47 22.74
CA THR A 691 17.34 2.71 23.98
C THR A 691 18.61 1.99 24.45
N THR A 692 19.40 1.42 23.53
CA THR A 692 20.70 0.79 23.86
C THR A 692 21.70 1.81 24.36
N LEU A 693 21.80 2.98 23.72
CA LEU A 693 22.64 4.09 24.19
C LEU A 693 22.30 4.48 25.63
N ARG A 694 21.02 4.72 25.94
CA ARG A 694 20.58 5.07 27.30
C ARG A 694 20.90 3.99 28.33
N VAL A 695 20.74 2.72 27.99
CA VAL A 695 21.07 1.60 28.89
C VAL A 695 22.59 1.46 29.08
N LEU A 696 23.39 1.75 28.06
CA LEU A 696 24.84 1.74 28.15
C LEU A 696 25.37 2.90 29.01
N GLU A 697 24.75 4.08 28.96
CA GLU A 697 25.16 5.22 29.80
C GLU A 697 24.97 4.95 31.29
N HIS A 698 23.86 4.31 31.66
CA HIS A 698 23.56 3.94 33.05
C HIS A 698 24.18 2.59 33.45
N ALA A 699 25.02 2.00 32.59
CA ALA A 699 25.55 0.65 32.79
C ALA A 699 26.43 0.51 34.04
N ALA A 700 27.06 1.62 34.45
CA ALA A 700 28.03 1.72 35.54
C ALA A 700 27.48 2.38 36.81
N ASP A 701 26.21 2.80 36.81
CA ASP A 701 25.55 3.32 38.00
C ASP A 701 25.29 2.12 38.95
N ARG A 702 26.24 1.89 39.85
CA ARG A 702 26.08 0.88 40.91
C ARG A 702 25.03 1.40 41.90
N THR A 703 24.08 0.55 42.28
CA THR A 703 23.30 0.74 43.51
C THR A 703 24.30 0.72 44.67
N ARG A 704 24.60 1.90 45.23
CA ARG A 704 25.45 2.01 46.41
C ARG A 704 24.64 1.55 47.63
N PRO A 705 25.17 0.69 48.51
CA PRO A 705 24.61 0.55 49.84
C PRO A 705 24.70 1.90 50.57
N GLU A 706 23.71 2.21 51.42
CA GLU A 706 23.72 3.43 52.23
C GLU A 706 24.99 3.46 53.11
N GLY A 707 25.79 4.53 53.01
CA GLY A 707 26.93 4.78 53.90
C GLY A 707 28.33 4.83 53.27
N GLU A 708 28.50 4.52 51.98
CA GLU A 708 29.83 4.52 51.35
C GLU A 708 30.15 5.89 50.70
N THR A 709 30.93 6.73 51.39
CA THR A 709 31.55 7.93 50.81
C THR A 709 32.66 7.54 49.85
N ASP A 710 32.85 8.31 48.78
CA ASP A 710 33.94 8.08 47.83
C ASP A 710 35.25 7.95 48.62
N GLY A 711 35.92 6.79 48.48
CA GLY A 711 37.29 6.62 48.95
C GLY A 711 38.17 7.76 48.45
N PRO A 712 39.35 7.96 49.07
CA PRO A 712 40.14 9.18 48.92
C PRO A 712 40.45 9.46 47.44
N GLY A 713 39.72 10.40 46.84
CA GLY A 713 39.83 10.75 45.41
C GLY A 713 38.53 11.09 44.66
N GLY A 714 37.34 10.96 45.26
CA GLY A 714 36.08 11.32 44.59
C GLY A 714 35.80 12.84 44.52
N PRO A 715 34.96 13.32 43.57
CA PRO A 715 34.73 14.75 43.31
C PRO A 715 33.99 15.52 44.42
N GLY A 716 33.71 14.87 45.55
CA GLY A 716 32.89 15.42 46.65
C GLY A 716 33.66 16.13 47.77
N LEU A 717 34.98 16.26 47.71
CA LEU A 717 35.74 17.05 48.69
C LEU A 717 35.67 18.55 48.38
N ILE A 718 34.52 19.16 48.65
CA ILE A 718 34.49 20.58 48.98
C ILE A 718 35.20 20.70 50.33
N ARG A 719 36.48 21.09 50.26
CA ARG A 719 37.33 21.45 51.39
C ARG A 719 36.60 22.51 52.21
N ARG A 720 35.97 22.14 53.34
CA ARG A 720 35.60 23.13 54.35
C ARG A 720 36.90 23.79 54.80
N VAL A 721 37.05 25.07 54.48
CA VAL A 721 38.10 25.92 55.04
C VAL A 721 37.85 25.97 56.55
N PRO A 722 38.83 25.62 57.41
CA PRO A 722 38.68 25.82 58.85
C PRO A 722 38.67 27.32 59.11
N ASP A 723 37.60 27.79 59.74
CA ASP A 723 37.55 29.13 60.29
C ASP A 723 38.64 29.27 61.35
N LYS A 724 39.41 30.35 61.24
CA LYS A 724 40.61 30.59 62.06
C LYS A 724 40.41 31.88 62.86
N THR A 725 39.44 31.88 63.76
CA THR A 725 39.31 32.85 64.86
C THR A 725 38.61 32.19 66.03
N ASP A 726 39.37 31.76 67.03
CA ASP A 726 39.25 32.32 68.38
C ASP A 726 40.17 31.59 69.36
N VAL A 727 41.27 32.26 69.68
CA VAL A 727 41.98 32.13 70.95
C VAL A 727 41.75 33.43 71.69
N SER A 728 40.89 33.45 72.72
CA SER A 728 41.14 34.13 74.01
C SER A 728 39.93 34.06 74.96
N ALA A 729 40.23 33.86 76.25
CA ALA A 729 39.39 34.00 77.46
C ALA A 729 38.21 33.02 77.58
N THR A 730 38.05 32.21 78.63
CA THR A 730 38.49 32.26 80.03
C THR A 730 38.46 30.85 80.61
#